data_AF-A0A947MLQ0-F1
#
_entry.id   AF-A0A947MLQ0-F1
#
_cell.length_a   1.000
_cell.length_b   1.000
_cell.length_c   1.000
_cell.angle_alpha   90.00
_cell.angle_beta   90.00
_cell.angle_gamma   90.00
#
_symmetry.space_group_name_H-M   'P 1'
#
loop_
_entity.id
_entity.type
_entity.pdbx_description
1 polymer ?
#
loop_
_entity_poly.entity_id
_entity_poly.type
_entity_poly.pdbx_seq_one_letter_code
_entity_poly.pdbx_strand_id
1 'polypeptide(L)'
;MTSPFTAEEIRTEIQDILVGLLQQHTGKELHSSSPEWQGLSQEIKTVQRVLGSQEVAQVRIDNLAGQTFKTQLQRSSIEAWMRLNAPPPDYVRPPQRCPGCNNLMLDKWTCGSCGVELVSPEISEQSKRASLDPRGALPVGYLLLADPKRRRVLFVHVPANHEIVWQINFEEALCQEPVSAQFLPDHQILITDRKGHRVFVCNRFGRKSWTYDNAATDHHALSQPCKALFCRGPEGQPSYLIVDQGNHRVLQVNAQQEIEWSYGLRGQAGKNEGYLDSPSDIQRTAQGTYLITDTGNHRIIEINPITQKIVWEANPREKLKFPVSAQRRPNGRTLILDGGNHRIIEIDTSSSLLEECVYFKAEMDPRFRIDRPLGLIRRENQNVVIQNEDRVFEVMLLHKQLQWFSLLTDLRLKHFSRISEIPSESVSVKSSAPTLIRSSFNLPDTLKRVSVFQDAPADFFDKIKLCLRFEEHPAGKILVREGQRGDTMYIIRRGTVEVLKDFQVVASLHEGEIFGEMALVLSEPRSATVRTQSTAQLYKLNKLAFESVVQSYPEVYERIKKIAEARRAVSDIKANPEHQGTERLQQLVESHKSRLQALRNTRLNRPSQMSTTPTQARLLYSAIEQHILLEAIEQAYTPLEVHVKIHPRCRMKSVRISLLVMLLEKHGTVIKMNPSADDILQEKLDLDVSLALVTRSSRSEILEDASSIAEIEEVSVLPINL
;
A
#
# COMPACT_ATOMS: atom_id res chain seq x y z
N MET A 1 12.66 -26.74 -25.34
CA MET A 1 13.23 -25.46 -25.81
C MET A 1 14.68 -25.42 -25.36
N THR A 2 15.63 -25.26 -26.28
CA THR A 2 17.07 -25.19 -25.95
C THR A 2 17.33 -23.93 -25.12
N SER A 3 17.94 -24.10 -23.95
CA SER A 3 18.28 -23.01 -23.03
C SER A 3 19.15 -21.95 -23.73
N PRO A 4 18.92 -20.64 -23.52
CA PRO A 4 19.70 -19.58 -24.17
C PRO A 4 21.11 -19.40 -23.58
N PHE A 5 21.46 -20.14 -22.53
CA PHE A 5 22.74 -20.06 -21.83
C PHE A 5 23.66 -21.23 -22.19
N THR A 6 24.95 -20.96 -22.29
CA THR A 6 25.97 -21.98 -22.51
C THR A 6 26.13 -22.87 -21.27
N ALA A 7 26.61 -24.11 -21.46
CA ALA A 7 26.83 -25.04 -20.35
C ALA A 7 27.84 -24.52 -19.31
N GLU A 8 28.77 -23.65 -19.73
CA GLU A 8 29.77 -23.06 -18.84
C GLU A 8 29.18 -21.91 -18.00
N GLU A 9 28.25 -21.11 -18.55
CA GLU A 9 27.53 -20.07 -17.80
C GLU A 9 26.62 -20.66 -16.73
N ILE A 10 25.87 -21.72 -17.08
CA ILE A 10 25.05 -22.46 -16.12
C ILE A 10 25.92 -23.06 -15.01
N ARG A 11 27.14 -23.48 -15.36
CA ARG A 11 28.08 -24.07 -14.42
C ARG A 11 28.57 -23.06 -13.38
N THR A 12 28.99 -21.88 -13.83
CA THR A 12 29.46 -20.81 -12.94
C THR A 12 28.33 -20.37 -12.01
N GLU A 13 27.10 -20.23 -12.52
CA GLU A 13 25.97 -19.79 -11.70
C GLU A 13 25.57 -20.81 -10.63
N ILE A 14 25.53 -22.11 -10.98
CA ILE A 14 25.26 -23.18 -9.99
C ILE A 14 26.32 -23.15 -8.89
N GLN A 15 27.58 -22.90 -9.25
CA GLN A 15 28.66 -22.77 -8.28
C GLN A 15 28.42 -21.58 -7.32
N ASP A 16 28.13 -20.40 -7.85
CA ASP A 16 27.94 -19.19 -7.03
C ASP A 16 26.71 -19.30 -6.12
N ILE A 17 25.60 -19.85 -6.63
CA ILE A 17 24.39 -20.12 -5.82
C ILE A 17 24.71 -21.06 -4.67
N LEU A 18 25.42 -22.16 -4.93
CA LEU A 18 25.73 -23.15 -3.89
C LEU A 18 26.74 -22.64 -2.87
N VAL A 19 27.75 -21.87 -3.31
CA VAL A 19 28.70 -21.19 -2.41
C VAL A 19 27.95 -20.22 -1.50
N GLY A 20 27.07 -19.38 -2.05
CA GLY A 20 26.27 -18.42 -1.28
C GLY A 20 25.36 -19.09 -0.26
N LEU A 21 24.64 -20.15 -0.66
CA LEU A 21 23.78 -20.92 0.25
C LEU A 21 24.56 -21.59 1.39
N LEU A 22 25.75 -22.12 1.09
CA LEU A 22 26.62 -22.73 2.10
C LEU A 22 27.19 -21.69 3.06
N GLN A 23 27.66 -20.55 2.56
CA GLN A 23 28.13 -19.44 3.39
C GLN A 23 27.03 -18.93 4.32
N GLN A 24 25.79 -18.79 3.81
CA GLN A 24 24.64 -18.38 4.61
C GLN A 24 24.30 -19.37 5.72
N HIS A 25 24.40 -20.68 5.44
CA HIS A 25 24.09 -21.72 6.42
C HIS A 25 25.20 -21.96 7.45
N THR A 26 26.47 -21.78 7.06
CA THR A 26 27.62 -22.18 7.87
C THR A 26 28.36 -20.99 8.49
N GLY A 27 28.15 -19.79 7.96
CA GLY A 27 28.82 -18.56 8.39
C GLY A 27 30.33 -18.52 8.08
N LYS A 28 30.86 -19.47 7.30
CA LYS A 28 32.28 -19.58 6.95
C LYS A 28 32.51 -19.24 5.48
N GLU A 29 33.57 -18.49 5.20
CA GLU A 29 34.06 -18.31 3.83
C GLU A 29 34.74 -19.59 3.34
N LEU A 30 34.41 -19.99 2.11
CA LEU A 30 34.96 -21.17 1.46
C LEU A 30 36.16 -20.75 0.61
N HIS A 31 37.35 -21.28 0.92
CA HIS A 31 38.54 -21.10 0.10
C HIS A 31 38.74 -22.29 -0.84
N SER A 32 39.34 -22.04 -2.00
CA SER A 32 39.55 -23.04 -3.07
C SER A 32 40.40 -24.25 -2.66
N SER A 33 41.10 -24.17 -1.52
CA SER A 33 41.94 -25.22 -0.95
C SER A 33 41.26 -26.05 0.15
N SER A 34 40.02 -25.73 0.55
CA SER A 34 39.36 -26.40 1.67
C SER A 34 38.75 -27.77 1.28
N PRO A 35 38.67 -28.75 2.20
CA PRO A 35 38.00 -30.03 1.94
C PRO A 35 36.53 -29.87 1.53
N GLU A 36 35.85 -28.88 2.10
CA GLU A 36 34.46 -28.52 1.78
C GLU A 36 34.33 -28.00 0.35
N TRP A 37 35.32 -27.24 -0.16
CA TRP A 37 35.37 -26.82 -1.55
C TRP A 37 35.55 -27.99 -2.52
N GLN A 38 36.34 -28.99 -2.16
CA GLN A 38 36.51 -30.20 -2.99
C GLN A 38 35.21 -31.01 -3.06
N GLY A 39 34.50 -31.17 -1.93
CA GLY A 39 33.18 -31.80 -1.89
C GLY A 39 32.13 -31.04 -2.71
N LEU A 40 32.10 -29.71 -2.57
CA LEU A 40 31.22 -28.84 -3.33
C LEU A 40 31.50 -28.88 -4.83
N SER A 41 32.77 -28.83 -5.25
CA SER A 41 33.16 -28.89 -6.66
C SER A 41 32.73 -30.21 -7.33
N GLN A 42 32.82 -31.31 -6.61
CA GLN A 42 32.35 -32.61 -7.09
C GLN A 42 30.83 -32.66 -7.18
N GLU A 43 30.13 -32.08 -6.21
CA GLU A 43 28.66 -32.05 -6.19
C GLU A 43 28.10 -31.13 -7.29
N ILE A 44 28.73 -29.98 -7.55
CA ILE A 44 28.40 -29.07 -8.65
C ILE A 44 28.39 -29.82 -10.00
N LYS A 45 29.41 -30.65 -10.26
CA LYS A 45 29.48 -31.46 -11.49
C LYS A 45 28.35 -32.49 -11.58
N THR A 46 27.96 -33.06 -10.45
CA THR A 46 26.84 -34.02 -10.37
C THR A 46 25.52 -33.32 -10.66
N VAL A 47 25.27 -32.19 -10.00
CA VAL A 47 24.07 -31.35 -10.18
C VAL A 47 23.93 -30.89 -11.62
N GLN A 48 25.02 -30.45 -12.26
CA GLN A 48 25.02 -30.06 -13.68
C GLN A 48 24.61 -31.20 -14.59
N ARG A 49 25.15 -32.40 -14.37
CA ARG A 49 24.80 -33.59 -15.17
C ARG A 49 23.31 -33.93 -15.04
N VAL A 50 22.77 -33.84 -13.82
CA VAL A 50 21.35 -34.11 -13.55
C VAL A 50 20.47 -33.05 -14.20
N LEU A 51 20.74 -31.77 -13.97
CA LEU A 51 19.97 -30.66 -14.56
C LEU A 51 20.08 -30.59 -16.09
N GLY A 52 21.11 -31.20 -16.68
CA GLY A 52 21.22 -31.37 -18.13
C GLY A 52 20.09 -32.21 -18.74
N SER A 53 19.54 -33.17 -17.99
CA SER A 53 18.49 -34.10 -18.45
C SER A 53 17.19 -34.07 -17.63
N GLN A 54 17.20 -33.48 -16.43
CA GLN A 54 16.07 -33.43 -15.50
C GLN A 54 15.80 -32.00 -15.01
N GLU A 55 14.57 -31.73 -14.56
CA GLU A 55 14.15 -30.40 -14.10
C GLU A 55 14.62 -30.08 -12.67
N VAL A 56 14.92 -31.11 -11.87
CA VAL A 56 15.28 -30.96 -10.45
C VAL A 56 16.51 -31.79 -10.14
N ALA A 57 17.49 -31.20 -9.44
CA ALA A 57 18.64 -31.89 -8.90
C ALA A 57 18.68 -31.78 -7.37
N GLN A 58 18.90 -32.92 -6.71
CA GLN A 58 19.24 -32.94 -5.29
C GLN A 58 20.70 -32.54 -5.14
N VAL A 59 20.97 -31.66 -4.18
CA VAL A 59 22.31 -31.25 -3.79
C VAL A 59 22.57 -31.82 -2.42
N ARG A 60 23.65 -32.58 -2.27
CA ARG A 60 24.08 -33.11 -0.99
C ARG A 60 25.58 -32.86 -0.78
N ILE A 61 25.91 -32.16 0.29
CA ILE A 61 27.30 -31.88 0.66
C ILE A 61 27.53 -32.40 2.07
N ASP A 62 28.36 -33.43 2.17
CA ASP A 62 28.75 -34.05 3.44
C ASP A 62 29.99 -33.34 4.04
N ASN A 63 30.20 -33.48 5.36
CA ASN A 63 31.36 -32.98 6.12
C ASN A 63 31.44 -31.47 6.39
N LEU A 64 30.33 -30.73 6.40
CA LEU A 64 30.31 -29.34 6.92
C LEU A 64 30.35 -29.37 8.44
N ALA A 65 31.54 -29.44 9.03
CA ALA A 65 31.76 -29.51 10.48
C ALA A 65 30.92 -30.61 11.20
N GLY A 66 30.75 -31.77 10.54
CA GLY A 66 29.99 -32.91 11.08
C GLY A 66 28.50 -32.93 10.72
N GLN A 67 28.02 -32.01 9.87
CA GLN A 67 26.64 -31.96 9.40
C GLN A 67 26.56 -32.11 7.86
N THR A 68 25.47 -32.69 7.37
CA THR A 68 25.18 -32.82 5.93
C THR A 68 24.23 -31.71 5.49
N PHE A 69 24.62 -30.92 4.50
CA PHE A 69 23.74 -29.95 3.85
C PHE A 69 22.98 -30.63 2.70
N LYS A 70 21.66 -30.45 2.68
CA LYS A 70 20.77 -30.97 1.63
C LYS A 70 19.86 -29.87 1.12
N THR A 71 19.82 -29.68 -0.19
CA THR A 71 18.86 -28.77 -0.83
C THR A 71 18.46 -29.29 -2.21
N GLN A 72 17.49 -28.64 -2.85
CA GLN A 72 17.04 -28.95 -4.20
C GLN A 72 17.22 -27.73 -5.09
N LEU A 73 17.75 -27.95 -6.28
CA LEU A 73 17.85 -26.94 -7.32
C LEU A 73 16.95 -27.31 -8.49
N GLN A 74 16.14 -26.35 -8.94
CA GLN A 74 15.31 -26.50 -10.13
C GLN A 74 15.95 -25.77 -11.30
N ARG A 75 15.97 -26.40 -12.47
CA ARG A 75 16.54 -25.84 -13.69
C ARG A 75 15.88 -24.53 -14.08
N SER A 76 14.54 -24.49 -14.11
CA SER A 76 13.77 -23.28 -14.38
C SER A 76 14.08 -22.12 -13.42
N SER A 77 14.33 -22.41 -12.14
CA SER A 77 14.71 -21.39 -11.15
C SER A 77 16.10 -20.82 -11.40
N ILE A 78 17.06 -21.67 -11.79
CA ILE A 78 18.41 -21.23 -12.17
C ILE A 78 18.35 -20.41 -13.47
N GLU A 79 17.63 -20.88 -14.48
CA GLU A 79 17.47 -20.14 -15.74
C GLU A 79 16.73 -18.80 -15.56
N ALA A 80 15.75 -18.74 -14.65
CA ALA A 80 15.06 -17.49 -14.28
C ALA A 80 15.99 -16.52 -13.55
N TRP A 81 16.80 -17.03 -12.62
CA TRP A 81 17.82 -16.26 -11.91
C TRP A 81 18.90 -15.72 -12.86
N MET A 82 19.40 -16.54 -13.78
CA MET A 82 20.35 -16.12 -14.81
C MET A 82 19.77 -15.04 -15.74
N ARG A 83 18.47 -15.09 -16.06
CA ARG A 83 17.80 -14.02 -16.83
C ARG A 83 17.71 -12.70 -16.06
N LEU A 84 17.60 -12.75 -14.73
CA LEU A 84 17.56 -11.56 -13.88
C LEU A 84 18.94 -10.91 -13.73
N ASN A 85 20.00 -11.72 -13.81
CA ASN A 85 21.40 -11.27 -13.62
C ASN A 85 22.20 -11.13 -14.92
N ALA A 86 21.63 -11.50 -16.07
CA ALA A 86 22.26 -11.27 -17.37
C ALA A 86 22.45 -9.76 -17.60
N PRO A 87 23.60 -9.32 -18.15
CA PRO A 87 23.76 -7.93 -18.56
C PRO A 87 22.64 -7.55 -19.55
N PRO A 88 22.08 -6.34 -19.47
CA PRO A 88 20.98 -5.96 -20.33
C PRO A 88 21.42 -6.02 -21.80
N PRO A 89 20.55 -6.47 -22.72
CA PRO A 89 20.91 -6.54 -24.14
C PRO A 89 21.28 -5.16 -24.69
N ASP A 90 22.18 -5.15 -25.68
CA ASP A 90 22.74 -3.97 -26.37
C ASP A 90 21.72 -3.10 -27.14
N TYR A 91 20.42 -3.28 -26.90
CA TYR A 91 19.37 -2.51 -27.55
C TYR A 91 18.33 -2.03 -26.54
N VAL A 92 18.40 -0.76 -26.18
CA VAL A 92 17.57 -0.18 -25.12
C VAL A 92 16.71 0.93 -25.73
N ARG A 93 15.48 0.57 -26.13
CA ARG A 93 14.40 1.53 -26.39
C ARG A 93 13.46 1.56 -25.19
N PRO A 94 12.91 2.73 -24.81
CA PRO A 94 11.90 2.76 -23.78
C PRO A 94 10.64 2.00 -24.28
N PRO A 95 9.91 1.30 -23.39
CA PRO A 95 8.69 0.60 -23.76
C PRO A 95 7.71 1.56 -24.44
N GLN A 96 7.05 1.10 -25.51
CA GLN A 96 6.11 1.93 -26.30
C GLN A 96 4.91 2.45 -25.48
N ARG A 97 4.64 1.85 -24.32
CA ARG A 97 3.61 2.29 -23.39
C ARG A 97 4.21 2.50 -22.01
N CYS A 98 3.75 3.56 -21.34
CA CYS A 98 4.18 3.92 -20.02
C CYS A 98 3.68 2.87 -19.02
N PRO A 99 4.54 2.28 -18.17
CA PRO A 99 4.10 1.30 -17.18
C PRO A 99 3.23 1.91 -16.07
N GLY A 100 3.27 3.24 -15.87
CA GLY A 100 2.48 3.90 -14.83
C GLY A 100 1.07 4.33 -15.25
N CYS A 101 0.87 4.70 -16.52
CA CYS A 101 -0.43 5.20 -17.00
C CYS A 101 -0.89 4.60 -18.34
N ASN A 102 -0.14 3.65 -18.89
CA ASN A 102 -0.40 2.96 -20.16
C ASN A 102 -0.46 3.86 -21.41
N ASN A 103 -0.18 5.16 -21.28
CA ASN A 103 -0.09 6.08 -22.41
C ASN A 103 1.12 5.80 -23.30
N LEU A 104 0.99 6.17 -24.57
CA LEU A 104 2.05 5.97 -25.56
C LEU A 104 3.31 6.76 -25.17
N MET A 105 4.45 6.09 -25.15
CA MET A 105 5.75 6.71 -24.98
C MET A 105 6.38 6.82 -26.36
N LEU A 106 6.51 8.05 -26.86
CA LEU A 106 7.04 8.37 -28.19
C LEU A 106 8.58 8.20 -28.23
N ASP A 107 9.07 7.00 -27.92
CA ASP A 107 10.50 6.67 -27.73
C ASP A 107 11.20 7.57 -26.68
N LYS A 108 10.43 8.12 -25.73
CA LYS A 108 10.93 8.94 -24.62
C LYS A 108 11.07 8.12 -23.35
N TRP A 109 12.15 8.36 -22.61
CA TRP A 109 12.40 7.80 -21.28
C TRP A 109 11.54 8.43 -20.18
N THR A 110 10.75 9.44 -20.50
CA THR A 110 9.82 10.10 -19.57
C THR A 110 8.43 10.14 -20.18
N CYS A 111 7.43 9.67 -19.45
CA CYS A 111 6.04 9.77 -19.88
C CYS A 111 5.56 11.23 -19.83
N GLY A 112 5.11 11.77 -20.96
CA GLY A 112 4.56 13.13 -21.04
C GLY A 112 3.21 13.32 -20.32
N SER A 113 2.51 12.23 -19.99
CA SER A 113 1.19 12.29 -19.35
C SER A 113 1.24 12.12 -17.85
N CYS A 114 1.95 11.12 -17.34
CA CYS A 114 2.04 10.87 -15.89
C CYS A 114 3.40 11.22 -15.29
N GLY A 115 4.41 11.58 -16.10
CA GLY A 115 5.74 11.99 -15.63
C GLY A 115 6.69 10.85 -15.23
N VAL A 116 6.26 9.58 -15.34
CA VAL A 116 7.10 8.41 -14.98
C VAL A 116 8.38 8.42 -15.81
N GLU A 117 9.52 8.44 -15.11
CA GLU A 117 10.87 8.34 -15.69
C GLU A 117 11.33 6.90 -15.65
N LEU A 118 11.66 6.37 -16.82
CA LEU A 118 12.35 5.12 -16.99
C LEU A 118 13.85 5.37 -17.03
N VAL A 119 14.61 4.38 -16.59
CA VAL A 119 16.06 4.45 -16.53
C VAL A 119 16.61 4.12 -17.90
N SER A 120 17.16 5.11 -18.62
CA SER A 120 17.98 4.84 -19.80
C SER A 120 19.35 4.28 -19.38
N PRO A 121 20.09 3.59 -20.26
CA PRO A 121 21.46 3.14 -19.95
C PRO A 121 22.40 4.29 -19.60
N GLU A 122 22.25 5.42 -20.30
CA GLU A 122 23.02 6.64 -20.02
C GLU A 122 22.66 7.20 -18.64
N ILE A 123 21.37 7.25 -18.29
CA ILE A 123 20.89 7.69 -16.98
C ILE A 123 21.35 6.71 -15.88
N SER A 124 21.42 5.40 -16.17
CA SER A 124 21.93 4.38 -15.26
C SER A 124 23.40 4.62 -14.92
N GLU A 125 24.24 4.80 -15.94
CA GLU A 125 25.67 5.09 -15.77
C GLU A 125 25.92 6.45 -15.10
N GLN A 126 25.14 7.47 -15.48
CA GLN A 126 25.17 8.80 -14.86
C GLN A 126 24.75 8.77 -13.39
N SER A 127 23.73 7.98 -13.04
CA SER A 127 23.23 7.85 -11.67
C SER A 127 24.23 7.16 -10.74
N LYS A 128 25.13 6.31 -11.26
CA LYS A 128 26.20 5.69 -10.48
C LYS A 128 27.20 6.71 -9.91
N ARG A 129 27.35 7.88 -10.56
CA ARG A 129 28.26 8.96 -10.15
C ARG A 129 27.61 9.97 -9.21
N ALA A 130 26.29 10.09 -9.28
CA ALA A 130 25.52 11.00 -8.44
C ALA A 130 25.51 10.55 -6.96
N SER A 131 25.26 11.48 -6.05
CA SER A 131 24.91 11.11 -4.67
C SER A 131 23.61 10.33 -4.68
N LEU A 132 23.51 9.34 -3.78
CA LEU A 132 22.33 8.49 -3.67
C LEU A 132 21.09 9.34 -3.37
N ASP A 133 20.02 9.16 -4.14
CA ASP A 133 18.70 9.73 -3.83
C ASP A 133 18.30 9.27 -2.41
N PRO A 134 17.75 10.13 -1.54
CA PRO A 134 17.25 9.73 -0.23
C PRO A 134 16.29 8.52 -0.23
N ARG A 135 15.64 8.23 -1.37
CA ARG A 135 14.84 7.01 -1.61
C ARG A 135 15.62 5.82 -2.13
N GLY A 136 16.79 6.02 -2.73
CA GLY A 136 17.37 5.07 -3.70
C GLY A 136 17.58 3.65 -3.17
N ALA A 137 17.72 3.49 -1.86
CA ALA A 137 17.85 2.18 -1.21
C ALA A 137 16.61 1.73 -0.43
N LEU A 138 15.51 2.51 -0.43
CA LEU A 138 14.25 2.17 0.22
C LEU A 138 13.35 1.34 -0.72
N PRO A 139 12.61 0.35 -0.19
CA PRO A 139 11.55 -0.29 -0.96
C PRO A 139 10.45 0.71 -1.33
N VAL A 140 9.78 0.47 -2.45
CA VAL A 140 8.69 1.33 -2.94
C VAL A 140 7.60 1.48 -1.88
N GLY A 141 7.19 2.73 -1.63
CA GLY A 141 6.15 3.03 -0.66
C GLY A 141 6.64 3.20 0.78
N TYR A 142 7.95 3.15 1.02
CA TYR A 142 8.53 3.42 2.33
C TYR A 142 9.23 4.78 2.38
N LEU A 143 9.25 5.39 3.56
CA LEU A 143 9.96 6.62 3.85
C LEU A 143 10.79 6.45 5.12
N LEU A 144 11.95 7.10 5.15
CA LEU A 144 12.75 7.27 6.34
C LEU A 144 12.67 8.73 6.79
N LEU A 145 12.10 8.97 7.97
CA LEU A 145 11.88 10.32 8.53
C LEU A 145 12.68 10.49 9.82
N ALA A 146 13.22 11.69 10.03
CA ALA A 146 13.86 12.05 11.29
C ALA A 146 12.85 12.79 12.18
N ASP A 147 12.81 12.46 13.47
CA ASP A 147 12.02 13.18 14.49
C ASP A 147 13.00 13.79 15.51
N PRO A 148 13.52 15.00 15.23
CA PRO A 148 14.57 15.63 16.03
C PRO A 148 14.14 15.81 17.49
N LYS A 149 12.89 16.26 17.70
CA LYS A 149 12.34 16.57 19.02
C LYS A 149 12.24 15.34 19.93
N ARG A 150 12.07 14.14 19.36
CA ARG A 150 12.02 12.88 20.11
C ARG A 150 13.27 12.02 20.00
N ARG A 151 14.32 12.51 19.34
CA ARG A 151 15.58 11.77 19.18
C ARG A 151 15.35 10.39 18.58
N ARG A 152 14.58 10.32 17.50
CA ARG A 152 14.29 9.05 16.81
C ARG A 152 14.28 9.18 15.31
N VAL A 153 14.47 8.05 14.64
CA VAL A 153 14.29 7.89 13.19
C VAL A 153 13.16 6.89 12.95
N LEU A 154 12.24 7.25 12.06
CA LEU A 154 11.01 6.51 11.77
C LEU A 154 11.10 5.89 10.38
N PHE A 155 10.76 4.62 10.26
CA PHE A 155 10.56 3.97 8.97
C PHE A 155 9.06 3.76 8.76
N VAL A 156 8.53 4.47 7.78
CA VAL A 156 7.10 4.66 7.59
C VAL A 156 6.68 3.99 6.29
N HIS A 157 5.68 3.11 6.36
CA HIS A 157 5.03 2.55 5.18
C HIS A 157 3.83 3.43 4.80
N VAL A 158 3.95 4.14 3.69
CA VAL A 158 3.00 5.18 3.28
C VAL A 158 1.69 4.61 2.73
N PRO A 159 1.67 3.58 1.85
CA PRO A 159 0.43 3.01 1.32
C PRO A 159 -0.50 2.38 2.37
N ALA A 160 0.02 1.91 3.51
CA ALA A 160 -0.78 1.37 4.62
C ALA A 160 -0.84 2.39 5.77
N ASN A 161 -1.64 3.44 5.60
CA ASN A 161 -1.98 4.43 6.64
C ASN A 161 -0.82 5.23 7.24
N HIS A 162 0.34 5.31 6.58
CA HIS A 162 1.54 5.96 7.15
C HIS A 162 1.99 5.29 8.46
N GLU A 163 1.89 3.96 8.54
CA GLU A 163 2.26 3.20 9.72
C GLU A 163 3.78 3.21 9.92
N ILE A 164 4.19 3.42 11.18
CA ILE A 164 5.59 3.20 11.56
C ILE A 164 5.80 1.68 11.62
N VAL A 165 6.60 1.18 10.69
CA VAL A 165 7.00 -0.24 10.57
C VAL A 165 8.07 -0.55 11.61
N TRP A 166 9.04 0.35 11.75
CA TRP A 166 10.01 0.34 12.85
C TRP A 166 10.41 1.76 13.23
N GLN A 167 11.08 1.90 14.37
CA GLN A 167 11.77 3.13 14.74
C GLN A 167 13.10 2.82 15.42
N ILE A 168 14.03 3.76 15.34
CA ILE A 168 15.23 3.78 16.17
C ILE A 168 15.05 4.91 17.17
N ASN A 169 14.99 4.59 18.46
CA ASN A 169 15.03 5.60 19.52
C ASN A 169 16.46 5.73 20.01
N PHE A 170 16.95 6.96 20.09
CA PHE A 170 18.29 7.23 20.58
C PHE A 170 18.22 7.77 22.02
N GLU A 171 19.11 7.25 22.84
CA GLU A 171 19.48 7.91 24.09
C GLU A 171 20.28 9.19 23.77
N GLU A 172 20.23 10.18 24.66
CA GLU A 172 20.89 11.48 24.47
C GLU A 172 22.38 11.38 24.17
N ALA A 173 23.06 10.45 24.86
CA ALA A 173 24.48 10.20 24.66
C ALA A 173 24.79 9.69 23.23
N LEU A 174 23.85 8.95 22.64
CA LEU A 174 24.02 8.30 21.32
C LEU A 174 23.62 9.20 20.16
N CYS A 175 22.57 10.02 20.32
CA CYS A 175 22.16 11.04 19.35
C CYS A 175 21.37 12.15 20.06
N GLN A 176 21.78 13.40 19.87
CA GLN A 176 21.14 14.54 20.54
C GLN A 176 19.98 15.13 19.71
N GLU A 177 20.15 15.22 18.39
CA GLU A 177 19.14 15.80 17.51
C GLU A 177 19.28 15.29 16.06
N PRO A 178 18.65 14.15 15.71
CA PRO A 178 18.69 13.62 14.35
C PRO A 178 17.84 14.50 13.43
N VAL A 179 18.47 15.18 12.47
CA VAL A 179 17.80 16.12 11.54
C VAL A 179 17.67 15.60 10.11
N SER A 180 18.53 14.65 9.73
CA SER A 180 18.47 13.95 8.45
C SER A 180 18.82 12.49 8.64
N ALA A 181 18.16 11.63 7.87
CA ALA A 181 18.45 10.20 7.80
C ALA A 181 18.38 9.73 6.35
N GLN A 182 19.29 8.85 5.94
CA GLN A 182 19.29 8.19 4.63
C GLN A 182 19.52 6.69 4.79
N PHE A 183 18.70 5.89 4.10
CA PHE A 183 18.91 4.45 4.02
C PHE A 183 19.98 4.14 2.97
N LEU A 184 20.93 3.28 3.31
CA LEU A 184 22.07 2.93 2.47
C LEU A 184 21.86 1.55 1.79
N PRO A 185 22.54 1.28 0.67
CA PRO A 185 22.38 0.01 -0.07
C PRO A 185 22.75 -1.24 0.73
N ASP A 186 23.62 -1.10 1.73
CA ASP A 186 24.07 -2.16 2.64
C ASP A 186 23.15 -2.32 3.87
N HIS A 187 21.92 -1.79 3.80
CA HIS A 187 20.90 -1.80 4.85
C HIS A 187 21.29 -1.04 6.13
N GLN A 188 22.30 -0.18 6.05
CA GLN A 188 22.65 0.75 7.11
C GLN A 188 21.91 2.08 6.95
N ILE A 189 22.00 2.91 7.98
CA ILE A 189 21.32 4.21 8.04
C ILE A 189 22.37 5.27 8.36
N LEU A 190 22.52 6.23 7.46
CA LEU A 190 23.32 7.44 7.65
C LEU A 190 22.46 8.47 8.39
N ILE A 191 22.96 9.01 9.51
CA ILE A 191 22.26 9.96 10.37
C ILE A 191 23.10 11.21 10.56
N THR A 192 22.46 12.37 10.43
CA THR A 192 23.03 13.68 10.78
C THR A 192 22.50 14.13 12.13
N ASP A 193 23.39 14.29 13.11
CA ASP A 193 23.09 14.71 14.48
C ASP A 193 23.55 16.16 14.70
N ARG A 194 22.60 17.09 14.64
CA ARG A 194 22.88 18.54 14.61
C ARG A 194 23.52 19.03 15.90
N LYS A 195 22.91 18.74 17.04
CA LYS A 195 23.43 19.13 18.38
C LYS A 195 24.57 18.25 18.85
N GLY A 196 24.65 17.02 18.36
CA GLY A 196 25.80 16.15 18.62
C GLY A 196 27.04 16.48 17.78
N HIS A 197 26.98 17.47 16.89
CA HIS A 197 28.10 17.92 16.05
C HIS A 197 28.75 16.78 15.24
N ARG A 198 27.93 15.83 14.75
CA ARG A 198 28.44 14.62 14.12
C ARG A 198 27.52 14.06 13.05
N VAL A 199 28.11 13.23 12.20
CA VAL A 199 27.40 12.36 11.27
C VAL A 199 27.84 10.93 11.56
N PHE A 200 26.92 9.97 11.53
CA PHE A 200 27.29 8.58 11.77
C PHE A 200 26.43 7.61 10.95
N VAL A 201 26.97 6.43 10.72
CA VAL A 201 26.24 5.31 10.13
C VAL A 201 25.94 4.31 11.24
N CYS A 202 24.70 3.84 11.28
CA CYS A 202 24.28 2.80 12.20
C CYS A 202 23.37 1.77 11.53
N ASN A 203 23.28 0.59 12.13
CA ASN A 203 22.27 -0.39 11.72
C ASN A 203 20.87 -0.03 12.25
N ARG A 204 19.89 -0.88 11.91
CA ARG A 204 18.49 -0.75 12.35
C ARG A 204 18.23 -0.73 13.87
N PHE A 205 19.22 -1.10 14.67
CA PHE A 205 19.15 -1.09 16.13
C PHE A 205 19.86 0.12 16.74
N GLY A 206 20.37 1.05 15.91
CA GLY A 206 21.12 2.21 16.35
C GLY A 206 22.58 1.94 16.73
N ARG A 207 23.09 0.72 16.49
CA ARG A 207 24.53 0.42 16.72
C ARG A 207 25.36 1.06 15.62
N LYS A 208 26.32 1.90 16.01
CA LYS A 208 27.19 2.65 15.09
C LYS A 208 28.25 1.73 14.49
N SER A 209 28.46 1.86 13.19
CA SER A 209 29.51 1.18 12.41
C SER A 209 30.58 2.17 11.95
N TRP A 210 30.18 3.42 11.74
CA TRP A 210 31.05 4.52 11.33
C TRP A 210 30.57 5.82 11.97
N THR A 211 31.47 6.72 12.28
CA THR A 211 31.15 8.04 12.81
C THR A 211 32.19 9.04 12.32
N TYR A 212 31.72 10.24 11.99
CA TYR A 212 32.52 11.43 11.78
C TYR A 212 32.15 12.44 12.87
N ASP A 213 32.96 12.44 13.92
CA ASP A 213 32.86 13.28 15.10
C ASP A 213 34.24 13.84 15.43
N ASN A 214 34.86 14.52 14.48
CA ASN A 214 36.27 14.87 14.57
C ASN A 214 36.53 16.09 15.48
N ALA A 215 36.21 15.94 16.77
CA ALA A 215 36.43 16.91 17.84
C ALA A 215 37.91 17.09 18.19
N ALA A 216 38.81 16.24 17.68
CA ALA A 216 40.22 16.18 18.06
C ALA A 216 41.16 17.06 17.20
N THR A 217 40.70 17.57 16.07
CA THR A 217 41.50 18.46 15.20
C THR A 217 40.67 19.65 14.75
N ASP A 218 41.17 20.87 15.00
CA ASP A 218 40.38 22.09 14.86
C ASP A 218 39.75 22.23 13.46
N HIS A 219 40.44 21.78 12.39
CA HIS A 219 39.94 21.90 11.01
C HIS A 219 38.81 20.94 10.63
N HIS A 220 38.65 19.81 11.32
CA HIS A 220 37.68 18.76 10.96
C HIS A 220 36.39 18.81 11.79
N ALA A 221 36.35 19.61 12.85
CA ALA A 221 35.18 19.71 13.74
C ALA A 221 33.96 20.28 13.00
N LEU A 222 32.82 19.58 13.11
CA LEU A 222 31.53 20.04 12.59
C LEU A 222 30.84 21.00 13.58
N SER A 223 30.09 21.95 13.03
CA SER A 223 29.25 22.90 13.76
C SER A 223 27.84 22.88 13.18
N GLN A 224 26.88 22.29 13.90
CA GLN A 224 25.48 22.15 13.46
C GLN A 224 25.33 21.52 12.06
N PRO A 225 25.82 20.28 11.84
CA PRO A 225 25.56 19.62 10.56
C PRO A 225 24.06 19.42 10.36
N CYS A 226 23.55 19.68 9.16
CA CYS A 226 22.10 19.65 8.87
C CYS A 226 21.68 18.59 7.85
N LYS A 227 22.62 18.15 6.98
CA LYS A 227 22.37 17.13 5.97
C LYS A 227 23.62 16.29 5.75
N ALA A 228 23.42 14.99 5.51
CA ALA A 228 24.45 14.12 4.96
C ALA A 228 23.85 13.20 3.89
N LEU A 229 24.63 12.93 2.84
CA LEU A 229 24.27 12.02 1.75
C LEU A 229 25.42 11.08 1.43
N PHE A 230 25.09 9.84 1.09
CA PHE A 230 26.05 8.88 0.56
C PHE A 230 26.38 9.20 -0.91
N CYS A 231 27.65 9.08 -1.26
CA CYS A 231 28.13 9.08 -2.63
C CYS A 231 29.30 8.11 -2.78
N ARG A 232 29.73 7.87 -4.02
CA ARG A 232 30.96 7.12 -4.28
C ARG A 232 32.13 8.09 -4.52
N GLY A 233 33.19 7.92 -3.74
CA GLY A 233 34.46 8.61 -3.90
C GLY A 233 35.23 8.14 -5.14
N PRO A 234 36.49 8.58 -5.29
CA PRO A 234 37.40 8.04 -6.29
C PRO A 234 37.46 6.50 -6.20
N GLU A 235 37.59 5.82 -7.35
CA GLU A 235 37.69 4.35 -7.42
C GLU A 235 36.46 3.57 -6.90
N GLY A 236 35.34 4.25 -6.62
CA GLY A 236 34.06 3.63 -6.25
C GLY A 236 33.89 3.34 -4.75
N GLN A 237 34.85 3.78 -3.92
CA GLN A 237 34.84 3.65 -2.46
C GLN A 237 33.70 4.46 -1.81
N PRO A 238 33.20 4.05 -0.63
CA PRO A 238 32.15 4.80 0.08
C PRO A 238 32.65 6.16 0.56
N SER A 239 31.87 7.21 0.25
CA SER A 239 32.15 8.59 0.65
C SER A 239 30.83 9.28 1.05
N TYR A 240 30.94 10.35 1.83
CA TYR A 240 29.80 11.02 2.44
C TYR A 240 29.88 12.53 2.23
N LEU A 241 28.84 13.10 1.62
CA LEU A 241 28.65 14.54 1.56
C LEU A 241 28.03 15.01 2.87
N ILE A 242 28.56 16.08 3.44
CA ILE A 242 28.12 16.65 4.72
C ILE A 242 27.92 18.15 4.54
N VAL A 243 26.76 18.66 4.95
CA VAL A 243 26.49 20.09 5.05
C VAL A 243 26.67 20.52 6.49
N ASP A 244 27.68 21.36 6.70
CA ASP A 244 28.12 21.85 8.00
C ASP A 244 27.65 23.31 8.18
N GLN A 245 26.36 23.46 8.50
CA GLN A 245 25.64 24.73 8.39
C GLN A 245 26.24 25.82 9.29
N GLY A 246 26.59 25.48 10.52
CA GLY A 246 27.15 26.41 11.50
C GLY A 246 28.59 26.82 11.20
N ASN A 247 29.29 26.11 10.31
CA ASN A 247 30.61 26.49 9.80
C ASN A 247 30.54 27.07 8.38
N HIS A 248 29.36 27.25 7.80
CA HIS A 248 29.19 27.82 6.45
C HIS A 248 29.97 27.07 5.37
N ARG A 249 29.99 25.73 5.45
CA ARG A 249 30.74 24.89 4.50
C ARG A 249 30.02 23.59 4.17
N VAL A 250 30.47 22.97 3.10
CA VAL A 250 30.13 21.61 2.71
C VAL A 250 31.40 20.78 2.53
N LEU A 251 31.33 19.50 2.85
CA LEU A 251 32.46 18.56 2.84
C LEU A 251 32.07 17.29 2.08
N GLN A 252 33.05 16.65 1.44
CA GLN A 252 33.01 15.25 1.09
C GLN A 252 34.08 14.51 1.90
N VAL A 253 33.69 13.47 2.62
CA VAL A 253 34.59 12.69 3.48
C VAL A 253 34.56 11.21 3.13
N ASN A 254 35.72 10.56 3.08
CA ASN A 254 35.80 9.12 2.84
C ASN A 254 35.49 8.31 4.13
N ALA A 255 35.44 6.98 4.00
CA ALA A 255 35.25 6.09 5.14
C ALA A 255 36.37 6.18 6.20
N GLN A 256 37.56 6.63 5.83
CA GLN A 256 38.70 6.88 6.72
C GLN A 256 38.62 8.24 7.43
N GLN A 257 37.53 9.00 7.24
CA GLN A 257 37.28 10.33 7.82
C GLN A 257 38.19 11.44 7.27
N GLU A 258 38.81 11.22 6.11
CA GLU A 258 39.61 12.22 5.43
C GLU A 258 38.71 13.09 4.54
N ILE A 259 38.97 14.40 4.51
CA ILE A 259 38.22 15.33 3.66
C ILE A 259 38.79 15.24 2.24
N GLU A 260 38.03 14.66 1.32
CA GLU A 260 38.39 14.53 -0.10
C GLU A 260 38.12 15.84 -0.86
N TRP A 261 37.09 16.58 -0.43
CA TRP A 261 36.69 17.83 -1.06
C TRP A 261 35.95 18.73 -0.08
N SER A 262 36.04 20.03 -0.25
CA SER A 262 35.27 21.01 0.53
C SER A 262 35.01 22.30 -0.25
N TYR A 263 33.96 23.01 0.15
CA TYR A 263 33.61 24.35 -0.35
C TYR A 263 32.99 25.20 0.76
N GLY A 264 33.29 26.49 0.78
CA GLY A 264 32.97 27.39 1.88
C GLY A 264 34.10 27.49 2.90
N LEU A 265 34.35 28.69 3.42
CA LEU A 265 35.35 28.94 4.44
C LEU A 265 34.76 28.72 5.83
N ARG A 266 35.38 27.83 6.60
CA ARG A 266 34.92 27.48 7.96
C ARG A 266 34.73 28.72 8.82
N GLY A 267 33.51 28.91 9.31
CA GLY A 267 33.15 30.00 10.23
C GLY A 267 33.09 31.39 9.58
N GLN A 268 33.24 31.49 8.25
CA GLN A 268 33.19 32.75 7.52
C GLN A 268 32.03 32.71 6.52
N ALA A 269 30.90 33.30 6.93
CA ALA A 269 29.77 33.51 6.03
C ALA A 269 30.12 34.51 4.92
N GLY A 270 29.67 34.25 3.70
CA GLY A 270 29.83 35.19 2.60
C GLY A 270 29.14 34.74 1.32
N LYS A 271 29.00 35.67 0.38
CA LYS A 271 28.33 35.44 -0.92
C LYS A 271 29.30 35.33 -2.11
N ASN A 272 30.54 35.78 -1.93
CA ASN A 272 31.54 35.72 -2.99
C ASN A 272 31.89 34.27 -3.35
N GLU A 273 32.52 34.08 -4.50
CA GLU A 273 33.02 32.76 -4.90
C GLU A 273 33.95 32.17 -3.83
N GLY A 274 33.72 30.92 -3.45
CA GLY A 274 34.42 30.23 -2.37
C GLY A 274 33.78 30.40 -0.98
N TYR A 275 32.75 31.24 -0.84
CA TYR A 275 32.01 31.45 0.41
C TYR A 275 30.58 30.91 0.30
N LEU A 276 30.05 30.46 1.45
CA LEU A 276 28.66 30.10 1.63
C LEU A 276 28.11 30.84 2.86
N ASP A 277 26.80 30.88 3.02
CA ASP A 277 26.12 31.34 4.22
C ASP A 277 24.98 30.37 4.58
N SER A 278 25.09 29.81 5.79
CA SER A 278 24.26 28.73 6.32
C SER A 278 23.66 27.76 5.27
N PRO A 279 24.50 27.02 4.51
CA PRO A 279 24.00 26.07 3.51
C PRO A 279 23.12 24.99 4.16
N SER A 280 22.13 24.47 3.43
CA SER A 280 21.16 23.50 3.95
C SER A 280 21.15 22.15 3.25
N ASP A 281 21.59 22.09 1.99
CA ASP A 281 21.52 20.88 1.17
C ASP A 281 22.68 20.85 0.16
N ILE A 282 23.09 19.63 -0.20
CA ILE A 282 24.11 19.36 -1.20
C ILE A 282 23.72 18.11 -1.98
N GLN A 283 24.01 18.08 -3.28
CA GLN A 283 23.87 16.90 -4.11
C GLN A 283 25.07 16.81 -5.05
N ARG A 284 25.65 15.61 -5.20
CA ARG A 284 26.57 15.35 -6.33
C ARG A 284 25.73 14.95 -7.53
N THR A 285 25.83 15.71 -8.62
CA THR A 285 25.03 15.50 -9.83
C THR A 285 25.57 14.31 -10.63
N ALA A 286 24.78 13.88 -11.62
CA ALA A 286 25.18 12.91 -12.64
C ALA A 286 26.44 13.34 -13.41
N GLN A 287 26.63 14.65 -13.60
CA GLN A 287 27.79 15.24 -14.26
C GLN A 287 29.04 15.26 -13.37
N GLY A 288 28.91 14.90 -12.09
CA GLY A 288 30.00 14.94 -11.12
C GLY A 288 30.25 16.33 -10.51
N THR A 289 29.38 17.31 -10.77
CA THR A 289 29.37 18.62 -10.12
C THR A 289 28.65 18.56 -8.77
N TYR A 290 28.82 19.59 -7.93
CA TYR A 290 28.10 19.72 -6.67
C TYR A 290 27.05 20.81 -6.75
N LEU A 291 25.77 20.44 -6.65
CA LEU A 291 24.67 21.37 -6.47
C LEU A 291 24.53 21.68 -4.98
N ILE A 292 24.65 22.94 -4.60
CA ILE A 292 24.61 23.41 -3.21
C ILE A 292 23.45 24.38 -3.05
N THR A 293 22.64 24.15 -2.01
CA THR A 293 21.61 25.11 -1.58
C THR A 293 22.20 26.02 -0.50
N ASP A 294 22.50 27.25 -0.89
CA ASP A 294 23.15 28.27 -0.06
C ASP A 294 22.07 29.19 0.54
N THR A 295 21.38 28.66 1.56
CA THR A 295 20.12 29.19 2.09
C THR A 295 20.23 30.62 2.61
N GLY A 296 21.30 30.94 3.36
CA GLY A 296 21.52 32.26 3.93
C GLY A 296 21.68 33.34 2.85
N ASN A 297 22.31 32.98 1.74
CA ASN A 297 22.48 33.85 0.57
C ASN A 297 21.31 33.85 -0.42
N HIS A 298 20.24 33.10 -0.13
CA HIS A 298 19.05 32.95 -0.96
C HIS A 298 19.33 32.45 -2.40
N ARG A 299 20.30 31.55 -2.57
CA ARG A 299 20.69 31.05 -3.90
C ARG A 299 20.91 29.55 -3.91
N ILE A 300 20.98 29.01 -5.13
CA ILE A 300 21.41 27.64 -5.39
C ILE A 300 22.50 27.74 -6.44
N ILE A 301 23.65 27.14 -6.16
CA ILE A 301 24.84 27.20 -7.02
C ILE A 301 25.30 25.79 -7.36
N GLU A 302 25.91 25.62 -8.52
CA GLU A 302 26.53 24.39 -8.95
C GLU A 302 28.03 24.61 -9.12
N ILE A 303 28.83 23.79 -8.45
CA ILE A 303 30.28 23.93 -8.38
C ILE A 303 30.96 22.82 -9.18
N ASN A 304 31.95 23.21 -9.98
CA ASN A 304 32.85 22.24 -10.59
C ASN A 304 33.90 21.78 -9.56
N PRO A 305 34.01 20.47 -9.31
CA PRO A 305 34.83 19.93 -8.20
C PRO A 305 36.33 20.18 -8.37
N ILE A 306 36.80 20.30 -9.62
CA ILE A 306 38.22 20.46 -9.96
C ILE A 306 38.61 21.94 -9.89
N THR A 307 37.84 22.80 -10.56
CA THR A 307 38.16 24.22 -10.69
C THR A 307 37.70 25.05 -9.48
N GLN A 308 36.83 24.50 -8.62
CA GLN A 308 36.17 25.18 -7.50
C GLN A 308 35.33 26.40 -7.93
N LYS A 309 35.04 26.55 -9.23
CA LYS A 309 34.25 27.67 -9.76
C LYS A 309 32.76 27.35 -9.81
N ILE A 310 31.95 28.39 -9.66
CA ILE A 310 30.51 28.32 -9.92
C ILE A 310 30.30 28.16 -11.43
N VAL A 311 29.72 27.04 -11.84
CA VAL A 311 29.38 26.76 -13.25
C VAL A 311 27.92 27.05 -13.58
N TRP A 312 27.07 27.16 -12.56
CA TRP A 312 25.67 27.51 -12.72
C TRP A 312 25.13 28.12 -11.42
N GLU A 313 24.22 29.09 -11.54
CA GLU A 313 23.46 29.65 -10.43
C GLU A 313 21.98 29.74 -10.83
N ALA A 314 21.09 29.31 -9.95
CA ALA A 314 19.65 29.39 -10.19
C ALA A 314 19.20 30.86 -10.20
N ASN A 315 18.62 31.30 -11.31
CA ASN A 315 18.09 32.65 -11.46
C ASN A 315 16.66 32.65 -12.01
N PRO A 316 15.68 32.09 -11.25
CA PRO A 316 14.28 32.12 -11.67
C PRO A 316 13.73 33.55 -11.70
N ARG A 317 12.69 33.77 -12.52
CA ARG A 317 12.02 35.07 -12.69
C ARG A 317 11.61 35.69 -11.35
N GLU A 318 11.04 34.87 -10.46
CA GLU A 318 10.77 35.25 -9.09
C GLU A 318 11.91 34.80 -8.18
N LYS A 319 12.54 35.74 -7.48
CA LYS A 319 13.71 35.48 -6.65
C LYS A 319 13.41 34.44 -5.57
N LEU A 320 14.35 33.52 -5.40
CA LEU A 320 14.34 32.56 -4.29
C LEU A 320 14.45 33.31 -2.96
N LYS A 321 13.85 32.73 -1.91
CA LYS A 321 13.90 33.25 -0.56
C LYS A 321 14.11 32.11 0.41
N PHE A 322 15.33 32.02 0.95
CA PHE A 322 15.77 30.94 1.85
C PHE A 322 15.42 29.55 1.27
N PRO A 323 15.94 29.20 0.08
CA PRO A 323 15.75 27.86 -0.46
C PRO A 323 16.36 26.84 0.50
N VAL A 324 15.69 25.70 0.69
CA VAL A 324 16.04 24.70 1.70
C VAL A 324 16.59 23.42 1.09
N SER A 325 16.16 23.06 -0.11
CA SER A 325 16.61 21.85 -0.78
C SER A 325 16.53 22.03 -2.29
N ALA A 326 17.49 21.45 -3.00
CA ALA A 326 17.55 21.46 -4.46
C ALA A 326 18.04 20.10 -4.97
N GLN A 327 17.32 19.52 -5.93
CA GLN A 327 17.62 18.21 -6.50
C GLN A 327 17.67 18.31 -8.03
N ARG A 328 18.87 18.20 -8.61
CA ARG A 328 19.08 18.04 -10.05
C ARG A 328 18.69 16.62 -10.45
N ARG A 329 17.78 16.54 -11.41
CA ARG A 329 17.34 15.31 -12.05
C ARG A 329 18.27 14.95 -13.21
N PRO A 330 18.36 13.66 -13.61
CA PRO A 330 19.15 13.24 -14.77
C PRO A 330 18.77 13.95 -16.07
N ASN A 331 17.51 14.37 -16.21
CA ASN A 331 17.00 15.13 -17.35
C ASN A 331 17.42 16.63 -17.35
N GLY A 332 18.23 17.07 -16.37
CA GLY A 332 18.72 18.45 -16.25
C GLY A 332 17.80 19.41 -15.48
N ARG A 333 16.55 19.01 -15.17
CA ARG A 333 15.63 19.83 -14.37
C ARG A 333 16.05 19.86 -12.90
N THR A 334 15.77 20.97 -12.23
CA THR A 334 16.03 21.12 -10.79
C THR A 334 14.73 21.33 -10.06
N LEU A 335 14.44 20.43 -9.12
CA LEU A 335 13.35 20.58 -8.17
C LEU A 335 13.87 21.34 -6.95
N ILE A 336 13.19 22.42 -6.57
CA ILE A 336 13.63 23.35 -5.53
C ILE A 336 12.51 23.53 -4.50
N LEU A 337 12.86 23.37 -3.22
CA LEU A 337 12.04 23.78 -2.09
C LEU A 337 12.41 25.22 -1.69
N ASP A 338 11.61 26.18 -2.14
CA ASP A 338 11.78 27.61 -1.85
C ASP A 338 11.04 27.96 -0.54
N GLY A 339 11.66 27.59 0.59
CA GLY A 339 11.01 27.53 1.89
C GLY A 339 10.49 28.88 2.40
N GLY A 340 11.18 29.99 2.10
CA GLY A 340 10.76 31.33 2.51
C GLY A 340 9.65 31.94 1.65
N ASN A 341 9.40 31.40 0.46
CA ASN A 341 8.25 31.73 -0.38
C ASN A 341 7.13 30.67 -0.29
N HIS A 342 7.30 29.65 0.55
CA HIS A 342 6.31 28.58 0.77
C HIS A 342 5.86 27.85 -0.50
N ARG A 343 6.82 27.58 -1.40
CA ARG A 343 6.55 26.91 -2.67
C ARG A 343 7.59 25.84 -3.00
N ILE A 344 7.18 24.93 -3.86
CA ILE A 344 8.07 24.02 -4.57
C ILE A 344 8.05 24.45 -6.03
N ILE A 345 9.21 24.66 -6.63
CA ILE A 345 9.33 24.98 -8.06
C ILE A 345 10.18 23.94 -8.76
N GLU A 346 9.89 23.69 -10.02
CA GLU A 346 10.77 22.98 -10.93
C GLU A 346 11.24 23.95 -12.01
N ILE A 347 12.56 24.01 -12.23
CA ILE A 347 13.18 24.86 -13.24
C ILE A 347 14.05 24.02 -14.19
N ASP A 348 14.27 24.52 -15.40
CA ASP A 348 15.27 23.96 -16.31
C ASP A 348 16.69 24.51 -16.06
N THR A 349 17.66 24.11 -16.89
CA THR A 349 19.05 24.58 -16.82
C THR A 349 19.20 26.07 -17.17
N SER A 350 18.24 26.67 -17.88
CA SER A 350 18.20 28.12 -18.14
C SER A 350 17.56 28.92 -16.99
N SER A 351 17.13 28.24 -15.92
CA SER A 351 16.33 28.79 -14.83
C SER A 351 14.91 29.22 -15.23
N SER A 352 14.40 28.71 -16.36
CA SER A 352 13.01 28.91 -16.74
C SER A 352 12.09 28.05 -15.87
N LEU A 353 11.01 28.64 -15.37
CA LEU A 353 10.03 27.96 -14.52
C LEU A 353 9.23 26.96 -15.35
N LEU A 354 9.25 25.69 -14.94
CA LEU A 354 8.49 24.60 -15.55
C LEU A 354 7.23 24.30 -14.75
N GLU A 355 7.37 24.18 -13.43
CA GLU A 355 6.26 23.89 -12.52
C GLU A 355 6.38 24.72 -11.24
N GLU A 356 5.22 25.04 -10.66
CA GLU A 356 5.14 25.72 -9.37
C GLU A 356 3.94 25.18 -8.57
N CYS A 357 4.23 24.85 -7.31
CA CYS A 357 3.25 24.44 -6.31
C CYS A 357 3.46 25.25 -5.03
N VAL A 358 2.58 26.22 -4.76
CA VAL A 358 2.52 26.97 -3.50
C VAL A 358 1.81 26.11 -2.46
N TYR A 359 2.53 25.67 -1.42
CA TYR A 359 1.97 24.78 -0.40
C TYR A 359 1.37 25.53 0.80
N PHE A 360 1.65 26.84 0.94
CA PHE A 360 1.04 27.68 1.97
C PHE A 360 0.89 29.13 1.49
N LYS A 361 -0.23 29.76 1.87
CA LYS A 361 -0.52 31.19 1.65
C LYS A 361 -0.97 31.82 2.97
N ALA A 362 -0.78 33.13 3.13
CA ALA A 362 -1.14 33.85 4.35
C ALA A 362 -2.64 33.76 4.71
N GLU A 363 -3.50 33.54 3.71
CA GLU A 363 -4.95 33.35 3.87
C GLU A 363 -5.32 31.96 4.40
N MET A 364 -4.40 30.98 4.33
CA MET A 364 -4.64 29.61 4.77
C MET A 364 -4.51 29.50 6.30
N ASP A 365 -5.23 28.54 6.88
CA ASP A 365 -5.12 28.24 8.30
C ASP A 365 -3.64 27.96 8.68
N PRO A 366 -3.09 28.67 9.68
CA PRO A 366 -1.68 28.54 10.09
C PRO A 366 -1.26 27.12 10.44
N ARG A 367 -2.19 26.21 10.75
CA ARG A 367 -1.88 24.80 11.01
C ARG A 367 -1.36 24.05 9.77
N PHE A 368 -1.62 24.55 8.56
CA PHE A 368 -1.06 24.02 7.32
C PHE A 368 0.27 24.68 6.92
N ARG A 369 0.82 25.53 7.78
CA ARG A 369 2.12 26.14 7.57
C ARG A 369 3.22 25.17 8.01
N ILE A 370 4.14 24.86 7.10
CA ILE A 370 5.45 24.32 7.46
C ILE A 370 6.43 25.48 7.54
N ASP A 371 6.82 25.82 8.76
CA ASP A 371 7.93 26.73 9.01
C ASP A 371 9.25 25.97 9.03
N ARG A 372 10.27 26.59 8.42
CA ARG A 372 11.66 26.10 8.38
C ARG A 372 11.73 24.60 8.04
N PRO A 373 11.33 24.21 6.82
CA PRO A 373 11.45 22.81 6.43
C PRO A 373 12.90 22.33 6.57
N LEU A 374 13.07 21.06 6.92
CA LEU A 374 14.38 20.41 7.04
C LEU A 374 14.88 19.86 5.70
N GLY A 375 13.97 19.60 4.75
CA GLY A 375 14.33 19.10 3.44
C GLY A 375 13.15 18.60 2.64
N LEU A 376 13.46 18.12 1.44
CA LEU A 376 12.52 17.61 0.46
C LEU A 376 12.85 16.15 0.15
N ILE A 377 11.85 15.27 0.16
CA ILE A 377 11.96 13.88 -0.30
C ILE A 377 10.95 13.68 -1.42
N ARG A 378 11.42 13.47 -2.65
CA ARG A 378 10.55 13.06 -3.76
C ARG A 378 10.12 11.61 -3.53
N ARG A 379 8.90 11.23 -3.93
CA ARG A 379 8.37 9.85 -3.90
C ARG A 379 8.36 9.23 -5.31
N GLU A 380 8.19 7.91 -5.41
CA GLU A 380 8.11 7.20 -6.70
C GLU A 380 6.92 7.66 -7.56
N ASN A 381 5.82 8.02 -6.92
CA ASN A 381 4.64 8.61 -7.55
C ASN A 381 4.81 10.11 -7.89
N GLN A 382 6.03 10.66 -7.75
CA GLN A 382 6.40 12.06 -7.99
C GLN A 382 5.84 13.08 -7.01
N ASN A 383 5.11 12.63 -6.00
CA ASN A 383 4.75 13.51 -4.91
C ASN A 383 5.99 13.89 -4.12
N VAL A 384 5.87 14.97 -3.38
CA VAL A 384 6.95 15.52 -2.60
C VAL A 384 6.56 15.53 -1.14
N VAL A 385 7.43 14.94 -0.32
CA VAL A 385 7.33 14.98 1.13
C VAL A 385 8.20 16.11 1.64
N ILE A 386 7.59 17.05 2.35
CA ILE A 386 8.28 18.11 3.09
C ILE A 386 8.11 17.82 4.56
N GLN A 387 9.20 17.87 5.32
CA GLN A 387 9.17 17.76 6.78
C GLN A 387 9.83 18.95 7.43
N ASN A 388 9.37 19.30 8.64
CA ASN A 388 10.12 20.14 9.58
C ASN A 388 10.32 19.35 10.89
N GLU A 389 10.65 20.03 11.98
CA GLU A 389 10.94 19.38 13.26
C GLU A 389 9.72 18.74 13.96
N ASP A 390 8.48 19.05 13.54
CA ASP A 390 7.27 18.56 14.19
C ASP A 390 6.25 17.91 13.26
N ARG A 391 6.33 18.15 11.95
CA ARG A 391 5.32 17.73 10.97
C ARG A 391 5.95 17.22 9.69
N VAL A 392 5.16 16.43 8.98
CA VAL A 392 5.45 15.93 7.65
C VAL A 392 4.22 16.09 6.77
N PHE A 393 4.42 16.60 5.56
CA PHE A 393 3.39 16.89 4.56
C PHE A 393 3.77 16.16 3.29
N GLU A 394 2.81 15.52 2.63
CA GLU A 394 2.97 15.04 1.25
C GLU A 394 2.14 15.90 0.31
N VAL A 395 2.81 16.45 -0.71
CA VAL A 395 2.23 17.34 -1.72
C VAL A 395 2.25 16.64 -3.07
N MET A 396 1.08 16.55 -3.72
CA MET A 396 0.93 16.13 -5.10
C MET A 396 1.29 17.29 -6.02
N LEU A 397 2.52 17.29 -6.55
CA LEU A 397 3.01 18.39 -7.40
C LEU A 397 2.12 18.64 -8.62
N LEU A 398 1.77 17.59 -9.36
CA LEU A 398 0.96 17.67 -10.58
C LEU A 398 -0.43 18.28 -10.32
N HIS A 399 -1.04 17.94 -9.19
CA HIS A 399 -2.39 18.40 -8.83
C HIS A 399 -2.37 19.67 -7.97
N LYS A 400 -1.19 20.12 -7.54
CA LYS A 400 -0.98 21.26 -6.64
C LYS A 400 -1.81 21.16 -5.36
N GLN A 401 -1.85 19.96 -4.79
CA GLN A 401 -2.70 19.63 -3.65
C GLN A 401 -1.91 18.92 -2.55
N LEU A 402 -2.26 19.20 -1.30
CA LEU A 402 -1.79 18.43 -0.14
C LEU A 402 -2.48 17.06 -0.14
N GLN A 403 -1.72 15.97 -0.24
CA GLN A 403 -2.25 14.62 -0.13
C GLN A 403 -2.58 14.26 1.32
N TRP A 404 -1.63 14.51 2.22
CA TRP A 404 -1.79 14.31 3.64
C TRP A 404 -0.76 15.13 4.42
N PHE A 405 -1.02 15.29 5.70
CA PHE A 405 -0.08 15.83 6.66
C PHE A 405 -0.27 15.12 8.00
N SER A 406 0.79 15.06 8.79
CA SER A 406 0.75 14.52 10.14
C SER A 406 1.71 15.27 11.03
N LEU A 407 1.39 15.38 12.33
CA LEU A 407 2.43 15.60 13.32
C LEU A 407 3.28 14.33 13.39
N LEU A 408 4.59 14.47 13.55
CA LEU A 408 5.48 13.34 13.84
C LEU A 408 5.10 12.65 15.16
N THR A 409 4.42 13.39 16.05
CA THR A 409 3.84 12.92 17.32
C THR A 409 2.76 11.86 17.13
N ASP A 410 2.01 11.99 16.04
CA ASP A 410 0.78 11.24 15.81
C ASP A 410 1.04 9.95 15.02
N LEU A 411 2.24 9.83 14.44
CA LEU A 411 2.73 8.58 13.85
C LEU A 411 2.95 7.55 14.98
N ARG A 412 2.22 6.43 14.92
CA ARG A 412 2.25 5.36 15.94
C ARG A 412 2.89 4.09 15.39
N LEU A 413 3.66 3.40 16.25
CA LEU A 413 4.05 2.01 16.01
C LEU A 413 2.89 1.08 16.35
N LYS A 414 2.66 0.10 15.47
CA LYS A 414 2.00 -1.14 15.88
C LYS A 414 3.06 -1.99 16.59
N HIS A 415 2.82 -2.34 17.85
CA HIS A 415 3.68 -3.32 18.53
C HIS A 415 3.67 -4.63 17.74
N PHE A 416 4.83 -5.07 17.25
CA PHE A 416 5.01 -6.46 16.82
C PHE A 416 4.80 -7.35 18.05
N SER A 417 3.70 -8.11 18.05
CA SER A 417 3.49 -9.22 18.97
C SER A 417 4.69 -10.16 18.81
N ARG A 418 5.53 -10.26 19.84
CA ARG A 418 6.66 -11.18 19.88
C ARG A 418 6.14 -12.61 19.69
N ILE A 419 6.75 -13.33 18.76
CA ILE A 419 6.70 -14.78 18.71
C ILE A 419 7.38 -15.32 19.99
N SER A 420 6.60 -16.11 20.74
CA SER A 420 6.90 -17.11 21.80
C SER A 420 8.32 -17.73 21.76
N GLU A 421 9.02 -18.16 22.82
CA GLU A 421 8.81 -18.62 24.22
C GLU A 421 10.21 -18.56 24.93
N ILE A 422 10.43 -18.50 26.26
CA ILE A 422 10.27 -19.51 27.35
C ILE A 422 10.45 -18.78 28.72
N PRO A 423 9.88 -19.25 29.86
CA PRO A 423 9.53 -18.46 31.06
C PRO A 423 10.46 -18.62 32.30
N SER A 424 10.03 -17.96 33.41
CA SER A 424 10.55 -17.89 34.80
C SER A 424 11.60 -16.79 35.03
N GLU A 425 11.55 -15.90 36.04
CA GLU A 425 10.92 -15.93 37.37
C GLU A 425 10.68 -14.49 37.90
N SER A 426 9.89 -14.41 38.97
CA SER A 426 9.31 -13.24 39.66
C SER A 426 10.23 -12.07 40.04
N VAL A 427 9.71 -10.81 40.03
CA VAL A 427 9.72 -9.85 41.16
C VAL A 427 8.60 -8.79 40.98
N SER A 428 8.01 -8.41 42.11
CA SER A 428 6.78 -7.65 42.40
C SER A 428 6.70 -6.15 42.02
N VAL A 429 5.51 -5.79 41.54
CA VAL A 429 4.68 -4.57 41.70
C VAL A 429 5.23 -3.40 42.54
N LYS A 430 5.21 -2.18 41.97
CA LYS A 430 4.48 -1.02 42.55
C LYS A 430 3.84 -0.15 41.46
N SER A 431 2.56 0.11 41.69
CA SER A 431 1.59 0.85 40.88
C SER A 431 1.80 2.36 40.89
N SER A 432 1.51 3.01 39.75
CA SER A 432 0.77 4.29 39.75
C SER A 432 -0.03 4.39 38.44
N ALA A 433 -1.36 4.44 38.60
CA ALA A 433 -2.33 4.48 37.50
C ALA A 433 -2.45 5.91 36.93
N PRO A 434 -2.70 6.09 35.62
CA PRO A 434 -3.17 7.36 35.10
C PRO A 434 -4.70 7.49 35.25
N THR A 435 -5.06 8.67 35.73
CA THR A 435 -6.36 9.20 36.09
C THR A 435 -7.48 8.94 35.08
N LEU A 436 -8.53 8.26 35.54
CA LEU A 436 -9.85 8.18 34.92
C LEU A 436 -10.58 9.52 35.06
N ILE A 437 -11.02 10.12 33.96
CA ILE A 437 -12.10 11.12 34.01
C ILE A 437 -13.43 10.36 34.03
N ARG A 438 -14.07 10.34 35.20
CA ARG A 438 -15.48 9.99 35.38
C ARG A 438 -16.35 11.15 34.88
N SER A 439 -17.12 10.92 33.82
CA SER A 439 -18.48 11.42 33.74
C SER A 439 -19.36 10.32 33.15
N SER A 440 -20.48 10.09 33.82
CA SER A 440 -21.31 8.88 33.78
C SER A 440 -22.00 8.69 32.44
N PHE A 441 -21.51 7.78 31.59
CA PHE A 441 -22.25 7.33 30.41
C PHE A 441 -22.02 5.83 30.15
N ASN A 442 -23.11 5.06 30.15
CA ASN A 442 -23.09 3.64 29.83
C ASN A 442 -22.78 3.44 28.34
N LEU A 443 -21.51 3.19 28.03
CA LEU A 443 -21.10 2.65 26.72
C LEU A 443 -21.96 1.45 26.24
N PRO A 444 -22.43 0.54 27.11
CA PRO A 444 -23.30 -0.57 26.70
C PRO A 444 -24.59 -0.12 26.02
N ASP A 445 -25.20 0.99 26.47
CA ASP A 445 -26.52 1.40 25.98
C ASP A 445 -26.45 1.98 24.56
N THR A 446 -25.33 2.59 24.18
CA THR A 446 -25.13 3.07 22.80
C THR A 446 -24.84 1.92 21.85
N LEU A 447 -23.98 0.97 22.26
CA LEU A 447 -23.63 -0.18 21.42
C LEU A 447 -24.81 -1.14 21.24
N LYS A 448 -25.68 -1.29 22.25
CA LYS A 448 -26.93 -2.05 22.14
C LYS A 448 -27.95 -1.45 21.17
N ARG A 449 -27.88 -0.15 20.91
CA ARG A 449 -28.76 0.53 19.93
C ARG A 449 -28.27 0.38 18.49
N VAL A 450 -27.05 -0.10 18.28
CA VAL A 450 -26.53 -0.39 16.94
C VAL A 450 -27.21 -1.65 16.43
N SER A 451 -27.97 -1.53 15.34
CA SER A 451 -28.77 -2.62 14.77
C SER A 451 -27.95 -3.89 14.51
N VAL A 452 -26.68 -3.74 14.12
CA VAL A 452 -25.78 -4.87 13.83
C VAL A 452 -25.29 -5.63 15.07
N PHE A 453 -25.38 -5.03 16.25
CA PHE A 453 -24.96 -5.63 17.53
C PHE A 453 -26.16 -6.10 18.38
N GLN A 454 -27.37 -6.05 17.85
CA GLN A 454 -28.54 -6.63 18.51
C GLN A 454 -28.29 -8.12 18.76
N ASP A 455 -28.63 -8.60 19.96
CA ASP A 455 -28.44 -9.98 20.41
C ASP A 455 -26.97 -10.49 20.41
N ALA A 456 -25.98 -9.58 20.36
CA ALA A 456 -24.60 -9.98 20.59
C ALA A 456 -24.37 -10.44 22.05
N PRO A 457 -23.50 -11.44 22.30
CA PRO A 457 -23.18 -11.90 23.65
C PRO A 457 -22.69 -10.78 24.58
N ALA A 458 -22.92 -10.90 25.90
CA ALA A 458 -22.56 -9.84 26.84
C ALA A 458 -21.05 -9.54 26.86
N ASP A 459 -20.22 -10.59 26.73
CA ASP A 459 -18.76 -10.52 26.68
C ASP A 459 -18.22 -9.92 25.37
N PHE A 460 -19.00 -9.95 24.28
CA PHE A 460 -18.68 -9.22 23.05
C PHE A 460 -18.58 -7.71 23.31
N PHE A 461 -19.53 -7.16 24.09
CA PHE A 461 -19.53 -5.73 24.41
C PHE A 461 -18.33 -5.31 25.26
N ASP A 462 -17.83 -6.19 26.13
CA ASP A 462 -16.63 -5.94 26.92
C ASP A 462 -15.36 -5.96 26.07
N LYS A 463 -15.26 -6.90 25.12
CA LYS A 463 -14.12 -6.97 24.20
C LYS A 463 -14.09 -5.81 23.21
N ILE A 464 -15.21 -5.52 22.55
CA ILE A 464 -15.26 -4.42 21.56
C ILE A 464 -15.00 -3.07 22.24
N LYS A 465 -15.45 -2.87 23.48
CA LYS A 465 -15.20 -1.66 24.28
C LYS A 465 -13.71 -1.33 24.44
N LEU A 466 -12.84 -2.32 24.61
CA LEU A 466 -11.40 -2.11 24.75
C LEU A 466 -10.74 -1.68 23.42
N CYS A 467 -11.42 -1.95 22.31
CA CYS A 467 -10.94 -1.69 20.96
C CYS A 467 -11.46 -0.38 20.35
N LEU A 468 -12.60 0.13 20.84
CA LEU A 468 -13.21 1.34 20.32
C LEU A 468 -12.46 2.60 20.74
N ARG A 469 -12.28 3.52 19.79
CA ARG A 469 -11.76 4.87 20.05
C ARG A 469 -12.86 5.89 19.82
N PHE A 470 -13.08 6.75 20.80
CA PHE A 470 -14.03 7.86 20.67
C PHE A 470 -13.40 8.99 19.85
N GLU A 471 -14.14 9.51 18.87
CA GLU A 471 -13.80 10.69 18.10
C GLU A 471 -15.00 11.63 18.01
N GLU A 472 -14.76 12.94 18.00
CA GLU A 472 -15.79 13.96 17.81
C GLU A 472 -15.37 14.89 16.68
N HIS A 473 -16.27 15.12 15.73
CA HIS A 473 -15.99 15.86 14.50
C HIS A 473 -17.06 16.94 14.29
N PRO A 474 -16.68 18.19 13.92
CA PRO A 474 -17.65 19.24 13.61
C PRO A 474 -18.35 18.97 12.28
N ALA A 475 -19.53 19.57 12.08
CA ALA A 475 -20.26 19.52 10.81
C ALA A 475 -19.38 19.93 9.61
N GLY A 476 -19.58 19.29 8.46
CA GLY A 476 -18.83 19.51 7.22
C GLY A 476 -17.51 18.74 7.12
N LYS A 477 -17.05 18.08 8.18
CA LYS A 477 -15.84 17.23 8.17
C LYS A 477 -16.06 15.96 7.34
N ILE A 478 -15.20 15.73 6.35
CA ILE A 478 -15.13 14.45 5.61
C ILE A 478 -14.42 13.41 6.47
N LEU A 479 -15.09 12.28 6.70
CA LEU A 479 -14.67 11.17 7.55
C LEU A 479 -14.01 10.03 6.75
N VAL A 480 -14.56 9.71 5.57
CA VAL A 480 -13.96 8.80 4.59
C VAL A 480 -14.20 9.35 3.17
N ARG A 481 -13.36 8.98 2.20
CA ARG A 481 -13.51 9.39 0.78
C ARG A 481 -13.67 8.18 -0.12
N GLU A 482 -14.55 8.30 -1.10
CA GLU A 482 -14.74 7.31 -2.17
C GLU A 482 -13.40 6.97 -2.86
N GLY A 483 -13.21 5.70 -3.22
CA GLY A 483 -12.03 5.19 -3.91
C GLY A 483 -10.77 5.03 -3.04
N GLN A 484 -10.74 5.58 -1.82
CA GLN A 484 -9.62 5.34 -0.89
C GLN A 484 -9.69 3.94 -0.30
N ARG A 485 -8.56 3.26 -0.11
CA ARG A 485 -8.56 2.04 0.73
C ARG A 485 -8.83 2.42 2.18
N GLY A 486 -9.68 1.65 2.85
CA GLY A 486 -10.08 1.90 4.22
C GLY A 486 -9.87 0.68 5.11
N ASP A 487 -9.33 0.89 6.29
CA ASP A 487 -9.09 -0.17 7.28
C ASP A 487 -9.82 0.10 8.60
N THR A 488 -10.73 1.06 8.62
CA THR A 488 -11.50 1.44 9.81
C THR A 488 -12.99 1.51 9.51
N MET A 489 -13.83 1.09 10.45
CA MET A 489 -15.27 1.35 10.45
C MET A 489 -15.63 2.29 11.59
N TYR A 490 -16.79 2.93 11.46
CA TYR A 490 -17.29 3.90 12.40
C TYR A 490 -18.70 3.51 12.84
N ILE A 491 -18.99 3.76 14.11
CA ILE A 491 -20.31 3.66 14.72
C ILE A 491 -20.72 5.07 15.11
N ILE A 492 -21.89 5.51 14.67
CA ILE A 492 -22.40 6.84 14.98
C ILE A 492 -23.02 6.80 16.37
N ARG A 493 -22.37 7.45 17.33
CA ARG A 493 -22.92 7.61 18.69
C ARG A 493 -23.95 8.73 18.74
N ARG A 494 -23.61 9.88 18.13
CA ARG A 494 -24.44 11.08 18.15
C ARG A 494 -24.22 11.89 16.87
N GLY A 495 -25.26 12.54 16.36
CA GLY A 495 -25.20 13.36 15.17
C GLY A 495 -25.47 12.60 13.87
N THR A 496 -25.37 13.31 12.75
CA THR A 496 -25.70 12.80 11.41
C THR A 496 -24.56 12.97 10.44
N VAL A 497 -24.41 12.00 9.54
CA VAL A 497 -23.44 12.03 8.43
C VAL A 497 -24.17 11.77 7.12
N GLU A 498 -23.70 12.36 6.05
CA GLU A 498 -24.20 12.13 4.70
C GLU A 498 -23.16 11.35 3.88
N VAL A 499 -23.64 10.40 3.09
CA VAL A 499 -22.86 9.58 2.18
C VAL A 499 -22.97 10.20 0.80
N LEU A 500 -21.85 10.58 0.21
CA LEU A 500 -21.75 11.17 -1.11
C LEU A 500 -21.08 10.21 -2.08
N LYS A 501 -21.72 9.98 -3.22
CA LYS A 501 -21.14 9.27 -4.36
C LYS A 501 -21.17 10.20 -5.57
N ASP A 502 -20.04 10.35 -6.26
CA ASP A 502 -19.91 11.31 -7.37
C ASP A 502 -20.36 12.74 -6.99
N PHE A 503 -20.02 13.17 -5.77
CA PHE A 503 -20.41 14.46 -5.16
C PHE A 503 -21.91 14.67 -4.91
N GLN A 504 -22.77 13.68 -5.16
CA GLN A 504 -24.19 13.71 -4.83
C GLN A 504 -24.48 12.98 -3.52
N VAL A 505 -25.36 13.53 -2.69
CA VAL A 505 -25.80 12.87 -1.46
C VAL A 505 -26.69 11.68 -1.82
N VAL A 506 -26.21 10.48 -1.52
CA VAL A 506 -26.91 9.21 -1.83
C VAL A 506 -27.57 8.57 -0.63
N ALA A 507 -27.18 8.95 0.59
CA ALA A 507 -27.81 8.54 1.84
C ALA A 507 -27.44 9.50 2.98
N SER A 508 -28.25 9.53 4.04
CA SER A 508 -27.90 10.13 5.33
C SER A 508 -27.97 9.04 6.40
N LEU A 509 -26.93 8.95 7.22
CA LEU A 509 -26.82 7.99 8.31
C LEU A 509 -26.93 8.71 9.65
N HIS A 510 -27.53 8.02 10.62
CA HIS A 510 -27.97 8.56 11.90
C HIS A 510 -27.37 7.79 13.08
N GLU A 511 -27.70 8.23 14.30
CA GLU A 511 -27.26 7.61 15.54
C GLU A 511 -27.63 6.11 15.58
N GLY A 512 -26.67 5.26 15.94
CA GLY A 512 -26.82 3.81 15.94
C GLY A 512 -26.43 3.14 14.62
N GLU A 513 -26.18 3.87 13.54
CA GLU A 513 -25.73 3.29 12.28
C GLU A 513 -24.20 3.20 12.17
N ILE A 514 -23.75 2.32 11.28
CA ILE A 514 -22.33 2.13 10.96
C ILE A 514 -22.02 2.56 9.52
N PHE A 515 -20.78 2.95 9.30
CA PHE A 515 -20.26 3.15 7.94
C PHE A 515 -18.78 2.77 7.85
N GLY A 516 -18.36 2.44 6.63
CA GLY A 516 -16.99 2.04 6.32
C GLY A 516 -16.71 0.54 6.53
N GLU A 517 -17.70 -0.23 6.95
CA GLU A 517 -17.64 -1.68 7.12
C GLU A 517 -17.29 -2.43 5.82
N MET A 518 -17.74 -1.93 4.66
CA MET A 518 -17.45 -2.53 3.36
C MET A 518 -15.95 -2.69 3.09
N ALA A 519 -15.15 -1.69 3.48
CA ALA A 519 -13.71 -1.73 3.25
C ALA A 519 -13.01 -2.76 4.14
N LEU A 520 -13.62 -3.12 5.27
CA LEU A 520 -13.07 -4.12 6.21
C LEU A 520 -13.45 -5.52 5.76
N VAL A 521 -14.74 -5.73 5.46
CA VAL A 521 -15.28 -7.06 5.19
C VAL A 521 -15.03 -7.52 3.76
N LEU A 522 -15.23 -6.64 2.77
CA LEU A 522 -15.07 -6.98 1.35
C LEU A 522 -13.64 -6.73 0.86
N SER A 523 -12.79 -6.12 1.70
CA SER A 523 -11.42 -5.71 1.35
C SER A 523 -11.33 -4.81 0.12
N GLU A 524 -12.33 -3.95 -0.05
CA GLU A 524 -12.47 -3.04 -1.18
C GLU A 524 -12.16 -1.59 -0.83
N PRO A 525 -11.87 -0.73 -1.82
CA PRO A 525 -11.88 0.71 -1.62
C PRO A 525 -13.23 1.20 -1.08
N ARG A 526 -13.23 2.33 -0.38
CA ARG A 526 -14.44 3.01 0.10
C ARG A 526 -15.37 3.25 -1.08
N SER A 527 -16.60 2.77 -0.97
CA SER A 527 -17.63 2.87 -2.01
C SER A 527 -18.23 4.28 -2.16
N ALA A 528 -18.03 5.15 -1.16
CA ALA A 528 -18.54 6.50 -1.15
C ALA A 528 -17.75 7.39 -0.17
N THR A 529 -17.83 8.69 -0.36
CA THR A 529 -17.36 9.70 0.59
C THR A 529 -18.38 9.84 1.72
N VAL A 530 -17.96 10.01 2.97
CA VAL A 530 -18.89 10.30 4.07
C VAL A 530 -18.48 11.61 4.73
N ARG A 531 -19.42 12.53 4.90
CA ARG A 531 -19.23 13.85 5.51
C ARG A 531 -20.18 14.02 6.68
N THR A 532 -19.75 14.67 7.75
CA THR A 532 -20.63 15.03 8.86
C THR A 532 -21.62 16.13 8.43
N GLN A 533 -22.91 15.92 8.69
CA GLN A 533 -23.96 16.92 8.45
C GLN A 533 -24.17 17.78 9.70
N SER A 534 -24.06 17.19 10.88
CA SER A 534 -24.01 17.87 12.18
C SER A 534 -22.69 17.56 12.89
N THR A 535 -22.41 18.22 14.02
CA THR A 535 -21.39 17.72 14.96
C THR A 535 -21.67 16.25 15.26
N ALA A 536 -20.70 15.37 14.99
CA ALA A 536 -20.86 13.94 15.05
C ALA A 536 -19.86 13.33 16.06
N GLN A 537 -20.39 12.54 16.98
CA GLN A 537 -19.63 11.74 17.92
C GLN A 537 -19.62 10.29 17.40
N LEU A 538 -18.43 9.73 17.22
CA LEU A 538 -18.23 8.45 16.56
C LEU A 538 -17.37 7.54 17.43
N TYR A 539 -17.64 6.23 17.36
CA TYR A 539 -16.67 5.23 17.78
C TYR A 539 -15.99 4.61 16.56
N LYS A 540 -14.67 4.66 16.54
CA LYS A 540 -13.84 4.11 15.48
C LYS A 540 -13.28 2.76 15.89
N LEU A 541 -13.34 1.81 14.96
CA LEU A 541 -12.79 0.47 15.10
C LEU A 541 -11.89 0.17 13.89
N ASN A 542 -10.65 -0.27 14.11
CA ASN A 542 -9.73 -0.64 13.02
C ASN A 542 -9.86 -2.12 12.64
N LYS A 543 -9.39 -2.49 11.44
CA LYS A 543 -9.56 -3.81 10.83
C LYS A 543 -9.00 -4.93 11.70
N LEU A 544 -7.80 -4.76 12.25
CA LEU A 544 -7.18 -5.78 13.12
C LEU A 544 -7.98 -6.00 14.42
N ALA A 545 -8.48 -4.92 15.02
CA ALA A 545 -9.31 -5.01 16.21
C ALA A 545 -10.71 -5.56 15.88
N PHE A 546 -11.25 -5.20 14.72
CA PHE A 546 -12.48 -5.77 14.19
C PHE A 546 -12.34 -7.28 13.99
N GLU A 547 -11.32 -7.72 13.23
CA GLU A 547 -10.99 -9.14 12.99
C GLU A 547 -10.76 -9.90 14.30
N SER A 548 -9.98 -9.33 15.22
CA SER A 548 -9.72 -9.95 16.53
C SER A 548 -10.97 -10.10 17.39
N VAL A 549 -11.91 -9.15 17.31
CA VAL A 549 -13.18 -9.24 18.05
C VAL A 549 -14.09 -10.25 17.34
N VAL A 550 -14.35 -10.08 16.05
CA VAL A 550 -15.34 -10.88 15.31
C VAL A 550 -14.92 -12.33 15.07
N GLN A 551 -13.62 -12.67 15.14
CA GLN A 551 -13.15 -14.06 15.11
C GLN A 551 -13.71 -14.90 16.26
N SER A 552 -14.01 -14.27 17.41
CA SER A 552 -14.67 -14.91 18.55
C SER A 552 -16.20 -14.90 18.47
N TYR A 553 -16.79 -14.15 17.52
CA TYR A 553 -18.25 -13.95 17.38
C TYR A 553 -18.67 -13.96 15.89
N PRO A 554 -18.63 -15.12 15.22
CA PRO A 554 -18.95 -15.23 13.79
C PRO A 554 -20.34 -14.70 13.42
N GLU A 555 -21.31 -14.82 14.32
CA GLU A 555 -22.66 -14.30 14.14
C GLU A 555 -22.69 -12.77 13.97
N VAL A 556 -21.81 -12.05 14.66
CA VAL A 556 -21.68 -10.58 14.53
C VAL A 556 -20.99 -10.24 13.22
N TYR A 557 -19.98 -11.01 12.83
CA TYR A 557 -19.28 -10.85 11.55
C TYR A 557 -20.24 -10.97 10.37
N GLU A 558 -21.06 -12.02 10.35
CA GLU A 558 -21.99 -12.30 9.25
C GLU A 558 -23.05 -11.19 9.10
N ARG A 559 -23.53 -10.60 10.21
CA ARG A 559 -24.45 -9.44 10.14
C ARG A 559 -23.78 -8.22 9.51
N ILE A 560 -22.52 -7.96 9.85
CA ILE A 560 -21.77 -6.81 9.29
C ILE A 560 -21.43 -7.06 7.82
N LYS A 561 -21.14 -8.31 7.46
CA LYS A 561 -20.92 -8.75 6.07
C LYS A 561 -22.16 -8.57 5.20
N LYS A 562 -23.35 -8.97 5.69
CA LYS A 562 -24.62 -8.75 4.97
C LYS A 562 -24.88 -7.26 4.69
N ILE A 563 -24.61 -6.38 5.66
CA ILE A 563 -24.74 -4.92 5.45
C ILE A 563 -23.75 -4.44 4.37
N ALA A 564 -22.51 -4.90 4.42
CA ALA A 564 -21.48 -4.53 3.46
C ALA A 564 -21.85 -4.95 2.02
N GLU A 565 -22.32 -6.18 1.84
CA GLU A 565 -22.72 -6.74 0.55
C GLU A 565 -23.95 -6.01 -0.02
N ALA A 566 -24.97 -5.78 0.79
CA ALA A 566 -26.16 -5.03 0.38
C ALA A 566 -25.82 -3.60 -0.08
N ARG A 567 -24.93 -2.91 0.64
CA ARG A 567 -24.49 -1.56 0.28
C ARG A 567 -23.60 -1.54 -0.98
N ARG A 568 -22.85 -2.61 -1.24
CA ARG A 568 -22.09 -2.79 -2.49
C ARG A 568 -23.01 -2.91 -3.70
N ALA A 569 -24.03 -3.76 -3.64
CA ALA A 569 -24.97 -3.98 -4.74
C ALA A 569 -25.69 -2.67 -5.14
N VAL A 570 -26.15 -1.88 -4.16
CA VAL A 570 -26.77 -0.57 -4.40
C VAL A 570 -25.78 0.44 -5.02
N SER A 571 -24.50 0.36 -4.65
CA SER A 571 -23.44 1.20 -5.20
C SER A 571 -23.14 0.86 -6.66
N ASP A 572 -23.11 -0.41 -7.04
CA ASP A 572 -22.77 -0.88 -8.39
C ASP A 572 -23.89 -0.57 -9.40
N ILE A 573 -25.16 -0.69 -8.99
CA ILE A 573 -26.33 -0.35 -9.82
C ILE A 573 -26.34 1.13 -10.23
N LYS A 574 -25.84 2.03 -9.37
CA LYS A 574 -25.78 3.47 -9.65
C LYS A 574 -24.56 3.89 -10.46
N ALA A 575 -23.52 3.05 -10.57
CA ALA A 575 -22.22 3.42 -11.12
C ALA A 575 -22.04 3.17 -12.62
N ASN A 576 -22.92 2.40 -13.27
CA ASN A 576 -22.74 2.07 -14.70
C ASN A 576 -24.05 2.16 -15.51
N PRO A 577 -24.45 3.38 -15.95
CA PRO A 577 -25.67 3.54 -16.74
C PRO A 577 -25.53 3.20 -18.24
N GLU A 578 -24.37 3.37 -18.91
CA GLU A 578 -24.28 3.17 -20.37
C GLU A 578 -22.85 2.84 -20.90
N HIS A 579 -22.65 1.62 -21.47
CA HIS A 579 -21.97 1.36 -22.77
C HIS A 579 -21.89 -0.15 -23.13
N GLN A 580 -23.03 -0.75 -23.47
CA GLN A 580 -23.22 -1.80 -24.50
C GLN A 580 -24.71 -2.19 -24.49
N GLY A 581 -25.55 -1.55 -25.29
CA GLY A 581 -26.96 -1.93 -25.28
C GLY A 581 -27.86 -1.30 -26.34
N THR A 582 -27.64 -0.07 -26.79
CA THR A 582 -28.70 0.70 -27.46
C THR A 582 -28.95 0.32 -28.92
N GLU A 583 -27.95 -0.05 -29.72
CA GLU A 583 -28.18 -0.49 -31.11
C GLU A 583 -28.67 -1.95 -31.22
N ARG A 584 -28.20 -2.83 -30.31
CA ARG A 584 -28.73 -4.20 -30.19
C ARG A 584 -30.14 -4.22 -29.60
N LEU A 585 -30.47 -3.32 -28.65
CA LEU A 585 -31.84 -3.18 -28.15
C LEU A 585 -32.79 -2.68 -29.22
N GLN A 586 -32.41 -1.75 -30.10
CA GLN A 586 -33.32 -1.28 -31.15
C GLN A 586 -33.61 -2.38 -32.20
N GLN A 587 -32.60 -3.17 -32.57
CA GLN A 587 -32.81 -4.33 -33.46
C GLN A 587 -33.58 -5.48 -32.78
N LEU A 588 -33.41 -5.69 -31.46
CA LEU A 588 -34.18 -6.68 -30.68
C LEU A 588 -35.62 -6.23 -30.43
N VAL A 589 -35.87 -4.95 -30.14
CA VAL A 589 -37.21 -4.39 -29.91
C VAL A 589 -38.06 -4.45 -31.18
N GLU A 590 -37.48 -4.20 -32.35
CA GLU A 590 -38.19 -4.28 -33.62
C GLU A 590 -38.45 -5.75 -34.06
N SER A 591 -37.50 -6.64 -33.74
CA SER A 591 -37.66 -8.10 -33.87
C SER A 591 -38.75 -8.67 -32.95
N HIS A 592 -38.86 -8.15 -31.71
CA HIS A 592 -39.87 -8.55 -30.73
C HIS A 592 -41.25 -7.95 -30.99
N LYS A 593 -41.36 -6.72 -31.54
CA LYS A 593 -42.64 -6.13 -31.97
C LYS A 593 -43.32 -6.94 -33.08
N SER A 594 -42.52 -7.36 -34.06
CA SER A 594 -42.98 -8.18 -35.19
C SER A 594 -43.44 -9.58 -34.74
N ARG A 595 -42.79 -10.14 -33.70
CA ARG A 595 -43.14 -11.42 -33.08
C ARG A 595 -44.40 -11.33 -32.18
N LEU A 596 -44.65 -10.18 -31.55
CA LEU A 596 -45.79 -9.96 -30.67
C LEU A 596 -47.11 -9.71 -31.43
N GLN A 597 -47.06 -9.23 -32.68
CA GLN A 597 -48.26 -9.14 -33.53
C GLN A 597 -48.69 -10.50 -34.11
N ALA A 598 -47.76 -11.44 -34.34
CA ALA A 598 -48.08 -12.78 -34.82
C ALA A 598 -48.70 -13.70 -33.74
N LEU A 599 -48.50 -13.38 -32.46
CA LEU A 599 -49.00 -14.20 -31.33
C LEU A 599 -50.36 -13.73 -30.78
N ARG A 600 -50.93 -12.63 -31.29
CA ARG A 600 -52.17 -12.03 -30.75
C ARG A 600 -53.47 -12.55 -31.38
N ASN A 601 -53.41 -13.28 -32.49
CA ASN A 601 -54.61 -13.72 -33.21
C ASN A 601 -55.01 -15.18 -33.03
N THR A 602 -54.35 -15.95 -32.17
CA THR A 602 -54.70 -17.38 -32.01
C THR A 602 -54.69 -17.81 -30.55
N ARG A 603 -55.76 -17.45 -29.84
CA ARG A 603 -56.65 -18.41 -29.14
C ARG A 603 -57.73 -17.66 -28.33
N LEU A 604 -58.80 -17.27 -29.00
CA LEU A 604 -60.14 -17.47 -28.43
C LEU A 604 -60.52 -18.93 -28.74
N ASN A 605 -60.95 -19.63 -27.69
CA ASN A 605 -61.55 -20.98 -27.64
C ASN A 605 -60.67 -22.13 -27.10
N ARG A 606 -61.05 -22.53 -25.88
CA ARG A 606 -61.04 -23.89 -25.30
C ARG A 606 -61.64 -24.93 -26.27
N PRO A 607 -61.62 -26.26 -25.99
CA PRO A 607 -60.99 -27.02 -24.90
C PRO A 607 -60.29 -28.33 -25.41
N SER A 608 -59.90 -29.17 -24.44
CA SER A 608 -59.81 -30.65 -24.51
C SER A 608 -58.40 -31.27 -24.53
N GLN A 609 -58.07 -31.85 -23.38
CA GLN A 609 -57.29 -33.07 -23.14
C GLN A 609 -56.15 -33.40 -24.11
N MET A 610 -54.91 -33.28 -23.62
CA MET A 610 -53.93 -34.36 -23.68
C MET A 610 -52.75 -34.02 -22.77
N SER A 611 -52.30 -35.04 -22.04
CA SER A 611 -51.12 -35.08 -21.20
C SER A 611 -49.88 -34.49 -21.88
N THR A 612 -49.20 -33.57 -21.19
CA THR A 612 -47.73 -33.55 -21.05
C THR A 612 -47.37 -32.54 -19.96
N THR A 613 -46.49 -32.99 -19.06
CA THR A 613 -45.88 -32.29 -17.93
C THR A 613 -45.50 -30.84 -18.28
N PRO A 614 -45.83 -29.84 -17.46
CA PRO A 614 -45.45 -28.46 -17.74
C PRO A 614 -43.93 -28.35 -17.70
N THR A 615 -43.35 -27.89 -18.80
CA THR A 615 -41.93 -27.61 -18.94
C THR A 615 -41.59 -26.44 -18.01
N GLN A 616 -41.21 -26.75 -16.77
CA GLN A 616 -40.73 -25.76 -15.80
C GLN A 616 -39.44 -25.14 -16.33
N ALA A 617 -39.39 -23.81 -16.37
CA ALA A 617 -38.23 -23.06 -16.83
C ALA A 617 -37.05 -23.32 -15.87
N ARG A 618 -36.05 -24.05 -16.35
CA ARG A 618 -34.81 -24.37 -15.61
C ARG A 618 -33.94 -23.12 -15.45
N LEU A 619 -33.17 -23.07 -14.37
CA LEU A 619 -32.21 -21.98 -14.14
C LEU A 619 -31.05 -22.10 -15.14
N LEU A 620 -30.51 -20.96 -15.57
CA LEU A 620 -29.29 -20.90 -16.36
C LEU A 620 -28.09 -20.68 -15.43
N TYR A 621 -27.04 -21.47 -15.60
CA TYR A 621 -25.84 -21.43 -14.76
C TYR A 621 -24.65 -20.82 -15.52
N SER A 622 -23.92 -19.93 -14.86
CA SER A 622 -22.62 -19.38 -15.32
C SER A 622 -21.51 -20.43 -15.18
N ALA A 623 -20.36 -20.17 -15.82
CA ALA A 623 -19.21 -21.08 -15.77
C ALA A 623 -18.73 -21.37 -14.32
N ILE A 624 -18.83 -20.39 -13.41
CA ILE A 624 -18.47 -20.54 -12.00
C ILE A 624 -19.51 -21.41 -11.27
N GLU A 625 -20.80 -21.14 -11.47
CA GLU A 625 -21.88 -21.92 -10.84
C GLU A 625 -21.87 -23.38 -11.34
N GLN A 626 -21.58 -23.61 -12.63
CA GLN A 626 -21.38 -24.96 -13.17
C GLN A 626 -20.20 -25.69 -12.52
N HIS A 627 -19.09 -24.99 -12.30
CA HIS A 627 -17.93 -25.55 -11.62
C HIS A 627 -18.26 -25.97 -10.18
N ILE A 628 -18.97 -25.12 -9.44
CA ILE A 628 -19.43 -25.41 -8.06
C ILE A 628 -20.35 -26.62 -8.03
N LEU A 629 -21.29 -26.72 -8.98
CA LEU A 629 -22.22 -27.84 -9.06
C LEU A 629 -21.51 -29.15 -9.45
N LEU A 630 -20.48 -29.10 -10.31
CA LEU A 630 -19.65 -30.27 -10.66
C LEU A 630 -18.79 -30.74 -9.47
N GLU A 631 -18.14 -29.81 -8.78
CA GLU A 631 -17.35 -30.10 -7.58
C GLU A 631 -18.23 -30.69 -6.46
N ALA A 632 -19.46 -30.21 -6.32
CA ALA A 632 -20.43 -30.76 -5.38
C ALA A 632 -20.77 -32.24 -5.69
N ILE A 633 -20.92 -32.60 -6.96
CA ILE A 633 -21.14 -33.98 -7.38
C ILE A 633 -19.93 -34.86 -7.05
N GLU A 634 -18.70 -34.37 -7.30
CA GLU A 634 -17.46 -35.08 -6.93
C GLU A 634 -17.37 -35.34 -5.41
N GLN A 635 -17.92 -34.44 -4.60
CA GLN A 635 -17.97 -34.54 -3.14
C GLN A 635 -19.22 -35.26 -2.60
N ALA A 636 -19.92 -36.00 -3.46
CA ALA A 636 -21.13 -36.79 -3.15
C ALA A 636 -22.33 -35.96 -2.65
N TYR A 637 -22.47 -34.71 -3.09
CA TYR A 637 -23.68 -33.93 -2.94
C TYR A 637 -24.55 -34.04 -4.21
N THR A 638 -25.87 -33.97 -4.03
CA THR A 638 -26.84 -34.03 -5.13
C THR A 638 -27.35 -32.63 -5.45
N PRO A 639 -27.15 -32.12 -6.68
CA PRO A 639 -27.71 -30.85 -7.10
C PRO A 639 -29.17 -31.02 -7.56
N LEU A 640 -30.07 -30.24 -6.96
CA LEU A 640 -31.51 -30.27 -7.19
C LEU A 640 -32.03 -28.86 -7.51
N GLU A 641 -32.93 -28.75 -8.48
CA GLU A 641 -33.72 -27.56 -8.76
C GLU A 641 -35.07 -27.67 -8.03
N VAL A 642 -35.35 -26.75 -7.12
CA VAL A 642 -36.64 -26.63 -6.42
C VAL A 642 -37.43 -25.52 -7.09
N HIS A 643 -38.55 -25.84 -7.74
CA HIS A 643 -39.48 -24.87 -8.29
C HIS A 643 -40.71 -24.78 -7.40
N VAL A 644 -41.09 -23.56 -7.07
CA VAL A 644 -42.15 -23.26 -6.14
C VAL A 644 -43.08 -22.23 -6.73
N LYS A 645 -44.38 -22.49 -6.66
CA LYS A 645 -45.42 -21.53 -7.00
C LYS A 645 -46.08 -21.00 -5.74
N ILE A 646 -46.03 -19.68 -5.58
CA ILE A 646 -46.64 -18.97 -4.46
C ILE A 646 -48.09 -18.65 -4.82
N HIS A 647 -48.98 -18.86 -3.86
CA HIS A 647 -50.39 -18.61 -4.04
C HIS A 647 -50.65 -17.11 -4.34
N PRO A 648 -51.50 -16.76 -5.32
CA PRO A 648 -51.70 -15.38 -5.77
C PRO A 648 -52.19 -14.40 -4.70
N ARG A 649 -52.86 -14.90 -3.65
CA ARG A 649 -53.34 -14.09 -2.51
C ARG A 649 -52.32 -13.91 -1.39
N CYS A 650 -51.11 -14.44 -1.53
CA CYS A 650 -50.05 -14.26 -0.53
C CYS A 650 -49.70 -12.77 -0.43
N ARG A 651 -50.04 -12.18 0.73
CA ARG A 651 -49.82 -10.74 0.97
C ARG A 651 -48.34 -10.38 1.15
N MET A 652 -47.54 -11.30 1.68
CA MET A 652 -46.12 -11.10 1.96
C MET A 652 -45.30 -12.19 1.26
N LYS A 653 -45.23 -12.12 -0.07
CA LYS A 653 -44.50 -13.10 -0.90
C LYS A 653 -43.03 -13.22 -0.49
N SER A 654 -42.40 -12.08 -0.17
CA SER A 654 -41.01 -12.01 0.29
C SER A 654 -40.80 -12.85 1.55
N VAL A 655 -41.72 -12.77 2.52
CA VAL A 655 -41.69 -13.57 3.75
C VAL A 655 -41.79 -15.07 3.47
N ARG A 656 -42.64 -15.48 2.51
CA ARG A 656 -42.75 -16.91 2.14
C ARG A 656 -41.50 -17.44 1.47
N ILE A 657 -40.89 -16.65 0.60
CA ILE A 657 -39.64 -17.04 -0.06
C ILE A 657 -38.50 -17.08 0.96
N SER A 658 -38.43 -16.12 1.90
CA SER A 658 -37.44 -16.17 2.98
C SER A 658 -37.61 -17.40 3.86
N LEU A 659 -38.85 -17.77 4.21
CA LEU A 659 -39.12 -19.02 4.94
C LEU A 659 -38.71 -20.25 4.15
N LEU A 660 -38.98 -20.28 2.84
CA LEU A 660 -38.57 -21.36 1.94
C LEU A 660 -37.05 -21.49 1.87
N VAL A 661 -36.33 -20.38 1.68
CA VAL A 661 -34.86 -20.39 1.64
C VAL A 661 -34.29 -20.88 2.97
N MET A 662 -34.76 -20.34 4.11
CA MET A 662 -34.30 -20.79 5.44
C MET A 662 -34.55 -22.29 5.66
N LEU A 663 -35.67 -22.80 5.17
CA LEU A 663 -36.02 -24.21 5.32
C LEU A 663 -35.16 -25.09 4.40
N LEU A 664 -34.92 -24.68 3.15
CA LEU A 664 -34.06 -25.42 2.22
C LEU A 664 -32.59 -25.40 2.67
N GLU A 665 -32.14 -24.30 3.28
CA GLU A 665 -30.79 -24.15 3.85
C GLU A 665 -30.49 -25.15 4.98
N LYS A 666 -31.54 -25.67 5.64
CA LYS A 666 -31.40 -26.77 6.61
C LYS A 666 -30.95 -28.08 5.96
N HIS A 667 -31.31 -28.29 4.69
CA HIS A 667 -30.99 -29.52 3.95
C HIS A 667 -29.72 -29.40 3.12
N GLY A 668 -29.31 -28.19 2.74
CA GLY A 668 -28.16 -27.99 1.86
C GLY A 668 -27.92 -26.53 1.53
N THR A 669 -27.03 -26.28 0.57
CA THR A 669 -26.65 -24.91 0.20
C THR A 669 -27.40 -24.49 -1.06
N VAL A 670 -28.13 -23.36 -1.00
CA VAL A 670 -28.75 -22.76 -2.18
C VAL A 670 -27.67 -22.02 -2.98
N ILE A 671 -27.39 -22.49 -4.20
CA ILE A 671 -26.37 -21.94 -5.10
C ILE A 671 -26.91 -20.79 -5.93
N LYS A 672 -28.18 -20.87 -6.33
CA LYS A 672 -28.82 -19.89 -7.20
C LYS A 672 -30.31 -19.81 -6.94
N MET A 673 -30.91 -18.65 -7.16
CA MET A 673 -32.36 -18.50 -7.19
C MET A 673 -32.83 -17.47 -8.21
N ASN A 674 -34.05 -17.65 -8.70
CA ASN A 674 -34.75 -16.70 -9.56
C ASN A 674 -36.23 -16.61 -9.10
N PRO A 675 -36.76 -15.42 -8.77
CA PRO A 675 -36.10 -14.11 -8.72
C PRO A 675 -34.95 -14.05 -7.72
N SER A 676 -33.99 -13.14 -7.94
CA SER A 676 -32.78 -13.03 -7.10
C SER A 676 -33.13 -12.55 -5.68
N ALA A 677 -32.21 -12.73 -4.72
CA ALA A 677 -32.39 -12.20 -3.35
C ALA A 677 -32.70 -10.69 -3.33
N ASP A 678 -32.07 -9.92 -4.20
CA ASP A 678 -32.32 -8.48 -4.34
C ASP A 678 -33.71 -8.19 -4.94
N ASP A 679 -34.18 -9.00 -5.89
CA ASP A 679 -35.53 -8.88 -6.45
C ASP A 679 -36.60 -9.22 -5.40
N ILE A 680 -36.32 -10.18 -4.50
CA ILE A 680 -37.21 -10.51 -3.37
C ILE A 680 -37.30 -9.34 -2.39
N LEU A 681 -36.16 -8.73 -2.06
CA LEU A 681 -36.09 -7.57 -1.16
C LEU A 681 -36.74 -6.31 -1.75
N GLN A 682 -36.73 -6.17 -3.07
CA GLN A 682 -37.39 -5.09 -3.81
C GLN A 682 -38.86 -5.39 -4.15
N GLU A 683 -39.42 -6.50 -3.64
CA GLU A 683 -40.76 -7.01 -3.97
C GLU A 683 -41.05 -7.22 -5.46
N LYS A 684 -40.00 -7.38 -6.28
CA LYS A 684 -40.10 -7.74 -7.70
C LYS A 684 -40.28 -9.26 -7.85
N LEU A 685 -41.41 -9.74 -7.33
CA LEU A 685 -41.68 -11.16 -7.12
C LEU A 685 -42.76 -11.68 -8.06
N ASP A 686 -42.36 -12.55 -8.97
CA ASP A 686 -43.27 -13.40 -9.71
C ASP A 686 -43.93 -14.43 -8.78
N LEU A 687 -44.95 -15.13 -9.27
CA LEU A 687 -45.55 -16.23 -8.52
C LEU A 687 -44.72 -17.50 -8.57
N ASP A 688 -43.78 -17.60 -9.52
CA ASP A 688 -42.93 -18.76 -9.72
C ASP A 688 -41.50 -18.44 -9.24
N VAL A 689 -40.96 -19.28 -8.36
CA VAL A 689 -39.63 -19.16 -7.78
C VAL A 689 -38.87 -20.44 -8.03
N SER A 690 -37.68 -20.34 -8.59
CA SER A 690 -36.79 -21.48 -8.86
C SER A 690 -35.52 -21.34 -8.06
N LEU A 691 -35.08 -22.40 -7.38
CA LEU A 691 -33.85 -22.42 -6.60
C LEU A 691 -32.98 -23.63 -7.00
N ALA A 692 -31.66 -23.45 -7.04
CA ALA A 692 -30.70 -24.53 -7.17
C ALA A 692 -30.11 -24.85 -5.80
N LEU A 693 -30.30 -26.07 -5.31
CA LEU A 693 -29.89 -26.55 -4.00
C LEU A 693 -28.89 -27.70 -4.15
N VAL A 694 -27.77 -27.62 -3.45
CA VAL A 694 -26.80 -28.71 -3.31
C VAL A 694 -26.99 -29.35 -1.94
N THR A 695 -27.40 -30.62 -1.91
CA THR A 695 -27.85 -31.28 -0.68
C THR A 695 -27.42 -32.74 -0.59
N ARG A 696 -27.37 -33.27 0.64
CA ARG A 696 -27.28 -34.72 0.91
C ARG A 696 -28.61 -35.34 1.33
N SER A 697 -29.64 -34.51 1.56
CA SER A 697 -30.99 -34.97 1.90
C SER A 697 -31.69 -35.56 0.68
N SER A 698 -32.64 -36.44 0.95
CA SER A 698 -33.43 -37.04 -0.11
C SER A 698 -34.37 -36.02 -0.76
N ARG A 699 -34.68 -36.21 -2.04
CA ARG A 699 -35.63 -35.37 -2.78
C ARG A 699 -37.00 -35.31 -2.09
N SER A 700 -37.42 -36.39 -1.44
CA SER A 700 -38.70 -36.50 -0.75
C SER A 700 -38.76 -35.62 0.51
N GLU A 701 -37.69 -35.58 1.31
CA GLU A 701 -37.59 -34.71 2.50
C GLU A 701 -37.71 -33.23 2.12
N ILE A 702 -37.00 -32.83 1.06
CA ILE A 702 -37.02 -31.44 0.58
C ILE A 702 -38.42 -31.06 0.07
N LEU A 703 -39.09 -31.97 -0.64
CA LEU A 703 -40.43 -31.74 -1.14
C LEU A 703 -41.45 -31.61 0.00
N GLU A 704 -41.35 -32.46 1.02
CA GLU A 704 -42.24 -32.45 2.19
C GLU A 704 -42.09 -31.15 2.99
N ASP A 705 -40.85 -30.78 3.34
CA ASP A 705 -40.59 -29.59 4.14
C ASP A 705 -40.95 -28.31 3.36
N ALA A 706 -40.63 -28.22 2.06
CA ALA A 706 -40.99 -27.05 1.24
C ALA A 706 -42.51 -26.91 1.04
N SER A 707 -43.24 -28.03 0.95
CA SER A 707 -44.71 -28.03 0.81
C SER A 707 -45.42 -27.69 2.12
N SER A 708 -44.72 -27.74 3.27
CA SER A 708 -45.29 -27.41 4.58
C SER A 708 -45.53 -25.91 4.79
N ILE A 709 -44.95 -25.06 3.95
CA ILE A 709 -45.02 -23.61 4.09
C ILE A 709 -46.38 -23.11 3.57
N ALA A 710 -47.16 -22.50 4.47
CA ALA A 710 -48.46 -21.93 4.12
C ALA A 710 -48.35 -20.92 2.96
N GLU A 711 -49.32 -20.96 2.05
CA GLU A 711 -49.42 -20.09 0.87
C GLU A 711 -48.41 -20.40 -0.25
N ILE A 712 -47.66 -21.51 -0.15
CA ILE A 712 -47.04 -22.18 -1.30
C ILE A 712 -48.05 -23.19 -1.87
N GLU A 713 -48.35 -23.09 -3.16
CA GLU A 713 -49.40 -23.86 -3.84
C GLU A 713 -48.85 -25.11 -4.53
N GLU A 714 -47.70 -24.99 -5.19
CA GLU A 714 -47.05 -26.10 -5.89
C GLU A 714 -45.55 -26.10 -5.57
N VAL A 715 -45.00 -27.28 -5.29
CA VAL A 715 -43.55 -27.50 -5.18
C VAL A 715 -43.18 -28.66 -6.08
N SER A 716 -42.14 -28.48 -6.89
CA SER A 716 -41.45 -29.57 -7.57
C SER A 716 -39.97 -29.50 -7.24
N VAL A 717 -39.35 -30.65 -7.10
CA VAL A 717 -37.90 -30.79 -6.94
C VAL A 717 -37.43 -31.61 -8.12
N LEU A 718 -36.41 -31.22 -8.86
CA LEU A 718 -35.90 -31.92 -10.05
C LEU A 718 -34.37 -32.05 -9.96
N PRO A 719 -33.75 -33.09 -10.49
CA PRO A 719 -32.28 -33.15 -10.56
C PRO A 719 -31.75 -32.12 -11.57
N ILE A 720 -30.63 -31.48 -11.23
CA ILE A 720 -29.90 -30.60 -12.16
C ILE A 720 -29.01 -31.48 -13.05
N ASN A 721 -29.31 -31.50 -14.35
CA ASN A 721 -28.46 -32.13 -15.35
C ASN A 721 -27.51 -31.06 -15.91
N LEU A 722 -26.23 -31.14 -15.52
CA LEU A 722 -25.16 -30.24 -15.96
C LEU A 722 -24.59 -30.60 -17.33
#